data_AF-A0A6I2KUD0-F1
#
_entry.id   AF-A0A6I2KUD0-F1
#
_cell.length_a   1.000
_cell.length_b   1.000
_cell.length_c   1.000
_cell.angle_alpha   90.00
_cell.angle_beta   90.00
_cell.angle_gamma   90.00
#
_symmetry.space_group_name_H-M   'P 1'
#
loop_
_entity.id
_entity.type
_entity.pdbx_description
1 polymer ?
#
loop_
_entity_poly.entity_id
_entity_poly.type
_entity_poly.pdbx_seq_one_letter_code
_entity_poly.pdbx_strand_id
1 'polypeptide(L)'
;MKRLLPLLLAAVSASAYAQKFDGLAETPQMGWNSWNSFACDINEKLIRDTADSMVKLGLKDAGYQYVNIDDCWHGARDANGFIQADPQRFPSGTKALADYVHSKGLKLGIYSDVGATTCGGRPGSRGHEYQDAKTYAAWGIDYVKYDWCDSKGLSAVGAYTTMRDAIQAAGRPMLFSMCEWGDNKPWEWAKDIGHSWRTTGDIYPCWDCELSHDSFARYGVMRILDRQTGLRKYSGPGHWNDMDMLEVGNGMTEDEDRAHFALWAMLASPLILGNDLRSMPESTRRILTNKDVIAISQDKLGIQAWKFLDEGKLQYWARPMANGEWAVLVLNRGEQAATLNYDWKAHEINDDVSKRTLDARTAVYKWRDAWSGKAGDTGAKLEAKLAPHSALVLRLTAAASDGQAGRAAGQAAAGAAGAAGAAGQAVALDGGACSVTPAPRQRDYPWMSRERWQQMFNEDVAVADKGGVDLLFVGDSITEGWNQEIFTRSFGAWKTANFGIGGDHTGNVLWRLQNGHADKLHPKLVVLTIGVNNFGFCDATPEQAFSGVKLVVAQLRKLYPDTRILLNAILPYGQSPQSPQRQKVVALNRLVAGLNDGQHVFYQDYGLHFLQSNGDMSAEVMGDFLHPTAKGYQIWADAMLPDVRKLME
;
A
#
# COMPACT_ATOMS: atom_id res chain seq x y z
N MET A 1 4.24 36.68 58.88
CA MET A 1 3.27 36.50 57.77
C MET A 1 3.87 35.52 56.77
N LYS A 2 3.39 34.26 56.76
CA LYS A 2 3.83 33.22 55.81
C LYS A 2 3.05 33.40 54.51
N ARG A 3 3.73 33.64 53.38
CA ARG A 3 3.11 33.70 52.05
C ARG A 3 3.15 32.31 51.43
N LEU A 4 1.98 31.73 51.20
CA LEU A 4 1.78 30.52 50.39
C LEU A 4 1.72 30.92 48.91
N LEU A 5 2.49 30.22 48.08
CA LEU A 5 2.47 30.33 46.62
C LEU A 5 1.58 29.19 46.08
N PRO A 6 0.57 29.44 45.22
CA PRO A 6 -0.20 28.35 44.65
C PRO A 6 0.53 27.77 43.43
N LEU A 7 0.78 26.47 43.44
CA LEU A 7 1.22 25.71 42.27
C LEU A 7 0.00 25.47 41.37
N LEU A 8 -0.07 26.12 40.20
CA LEU A 8 -0.99 25.70 39.14
C LEU A 8 -0.40 24.47 38.45
N LEU A 9 -1.02 23.30 38.64
CA LEU A 9 -0.82 22.15 37.75
C LEU A 9 -1.56 22.42 36.43
N ALA A 10 -0.82 22.67 35.36
CA ALA A 10 -1.35 22.60 34.00
C ALA A 10 -1.52 21.11 33.63
N ALA A 11 -2.75 20.62 33.64
CA ALA A 11 -3.08 19.31 33.07
C ALA A 11 -2.96 19.42 31.55
N VAL A 12 -1.86 18.90 30.99
CA VAL A 12 -1.72 18.69 29.55
C VAL A 12 -2.57 17.47 29.21
N SER A 13 -3.81 17.71 28.78
CA SER A 13 -4.64 16.68 28.16
C SER A 13 -4.05 16.35 26.79
N ALA A 14 -3.18 15.34 26.73
CA ALA A 14 -2.81 14.73 25.46
C ALA A 14 -4.07 14.06 24.90
N SER A 15 -4.61 14.57 23.80
CA SER A 15 -5.64 13.85 23.03
C SER A 15 -5.01 12.59 22.46
N ALA A 16 -5.10 11.48 23.19
CA ALA A 16 -4.76 10.18 22.67
C ALA A 16 -5.86 9.79 21.67
N TYR A 17 -5.57 9.90 20.38
CA TYR A 17 -6.41 9.29 19.35
C TYR A 17 -6.40 7.79 19.57
N ALA A 18 -7.58 7.17 19.65
CA ALA A 18 -7.68 5.72 19.70
C ALA A 18 -6.94 5.12 18.48
N GLN A 19 -6.29 3.99 18.69
CA GLN A 19 -5.64 3.19 17.65
C GLN A 19 -6.46 1.92 17.46
N LYS A 20 -6.29 1.22 16.33
CA LYS A 20 -6.79 -0.15 16.23
C LYS A 20 -6.01 -1.04 17.20
N PHE A 21 -6.53 -2.23 17.50
CA PHE A 21 -5.81 -3.18 18.33
C PHE A 21 -4.55 -3.68 17.64
N ASP A 22 -3.40 -3.52 18.28
CA ASP A 22 -2.13 -4.08 17.79
C ASP A 22 -2.05 -5.60 17.99
N GLY A 23 -1.14 -6.26 17.27
CA GLY A 23 -0.88 -7.70 17.42
C GLY A 23 -1.94 -8.61 16.79
N LEU A 24 -2.88 -8.05 16.03
CA LEU A 24 -3.83 -8.78 15.20
C LEU A 24 -3.41 -8.75 13.74
N ALA A 25 -3.73 -9.81 13.01
CA ALA A 25 -3.42 -9.95 11.58
C ALA A 25 -1.92 -9.75 11.23
N GLU A 26 -1.00 -10.19 12.09
CA GLU A 26 0.45 -10.19 11.79
C GLU A 26 0.79 -11.02 10.53
N THR A 27 -0.08 -11.96 10.19
CA THR A 27 -0.20 -12.63 8.88
C THR A 27 -1.64 -12.47 8.36
N PRO A 28 -1.89 -12.64 7.05
CA PRO A 28 -3.24 -12.54 6.51
C PRO A 28 -4.19 -13.50 7.22
N GLN A 29 -5.36 -13.03 7.64
CA GLN A 29 -6.29 -13.86 8.38
C GLN A 29 -6.78 -15.06 7.54
N MET A 30 -7.03 -16.18 8.22
CA MET A 30 -7.57 -17.39 7.60
C MET A 30 -8.85 -17.81 8.33
N GLY A 31 -9.92 -18.10 7.59
CA GLY A 31 -11.20 -18.45 8.18
C GLY A 31 -12.23 -18.90 7.16
N TRP A 32 -13.50 -18.82 7.52
CA TRP A 32 -14.64 -19.15 6.68
C TRP A 32 -15.72 -18.07 6.87
N ASN A 33 -16.51 -17.82 5.83
CA ASN A 33 -17.63 -16.88 5.85
C ASN A 33 -18.89 -17.56 5.27
N SER A 34 -20.06 -17.25 5.85
CA SER A 34 -21.33 -17.89 5.50
C SER A 34 -21.95 -17.48 4.16
N TRP A 35 -21.54 -16.36 3.57
CA TRP A 35 -22.31 -15.70 2.53
C TRP A 35 -22.41 -16.47 1.21
N ASN A 36 -21.29 -16.88 0.61
CA ASN A 36 -21.27 -17.42 -0.75
C ASN A 36 -22.13 -18.69 -0.92
N SER A 37 -22.21 -19.53 0.11
CA SER A 37 -22.96 -20.79 0.06
C SER A 37 -24.39 -20.68 0.58
N PHE A 38 -24.67 -19.73 1.47
CA PHE A 38 -25.92 -19.72 2.25
C PHE A 38 -26.72 -18.42 2.13
N ALA A 39 -26.08 -17.31 1.75
CA ALA A 39 -26.68 -15.97 1.76
C ALA A 39 -27.46 -15.75 3.08
N CYS A 40 -28.77 -15.53 3.00
CA CYS A 40 -29.63 -15.32 4.17
C CYS A 40 -30.22 -16.59 4.79
N ASP A 41 -29.92 -17.79 4.28
CA ASP A 41 -30.32 -19.07 4.86
C ASP A 41 -29.31 -19.57 5.90
N ILE A 42 -29.13 -18.76 6.94
CA ILE A 42 -28.22 -19.03 8.05
C ILE A 42 -28.97 -19.14 9.37
N ASN A 43 -28.49 -20.04 10.23
CA ASN A 43 -28.98 -20.22 11.59
C ASN A 43 -27.88 -20.77 12.50
N GLU A 44 -28.12 -20.78 13.80
CA GLU A 44 -27.14 -21.23 14.80
C GLU A 44 -26.64 -22.66 14.56
N LYS A 45 -27.53 -23.59 14.18
CA LYS A 45 -27.15 -24.98 13.91
C LYS A 45 -26.15 -25.04 12.76
N LEU A 46 -26.40 -24.32 11.67
CA LEU A 46 -25.49 -24.24 10.54
C LEU A 46 -24.11 -23.75 10.98
N ILE A 47 -24.03 -22.66 11.74
CA ILE A 47 -22.73 -22.11 12.19
C ILE A 47 -21.99 -23.10 13.09
N ARG A 48 -22.69 -23.81 13.99
CA ARG A 48 -22.11 -24.86 14.83
C ARG A 48 -21.59 -26.04 13.99
N ASP A 49 -22.39 -26.54 13.05
CA ASP A 49 -22.01 -27.65 12.17
C ASP A 49 -20.79 -27.28 11.32
N THR A 50 -20.71 -26.03 10.84
CA THR A 50 -19.55 -25.53 10.09
C THR A 50 -18.30 -25.42 10.97
N ALA A 51 -18.41 -24.91 12.19
CA ALA A 51 -17.31 -24.88 13.15
C ALA A 51 -16.78 -26.29 13.47
N ASP A 52 -17.69 -27.26 13.64
CA ASP A 52 -17.32 -28.67 13.81
C ASP A 52 -16.62 -29.24 12.56
N SER A 53 -17.08 -28.85 11.38
CA SER A 53 -16.50 -29.27 10.11
C SER A 53 -15.09 -28.71 9.92
N MET A 54 -14.84 -27.46 10.33
CA MET A 54 -13.48 -26.88 10.32
C MET A 54 -12.49 -27.68 11.17
N VAL A 55 -12.92 -28.17 12.34
CA VAL A 55 -12.08 -29.02 13.18
C VAL A 55 -11.93 -30.41 12.57
N LYS A 56 -13.05 -31.06 12.22
CA LYS A 56 -13.09 -32.44 11.71
C LYS A 56 -12.26 -32.61 10.44
N LEU A 57 -12.27 -31.63 9.55
CA LEU A 57 -11.59 -31.68 8.24
C LEU A 57 -10.12 -31.26 8.32
N GLY A 58 -9.64 -30.83 9.49
CA GLY A 58 -8.27 -30.37 9.71
C GLY A 58 -8.00 -28.94 9.23
N LEU A 59 -9.04 -28.15 8.94
CA LEU A 59 -8.89 -26.75 8.51
C LEU A 59 -8.35 -25.89 9.66
N LYS A 60 -8.81 -26.12 10.90
CA LYS A 60 -8.25 -25.45 12.08
C LYS A 60 -6.74 -25.65 12.18
N ASP A 61 -6.28 -26.90 12.02
CA ASP A 61 -4.86 -27.25 12.11
C ASP A 61 -4.05 -26.71 10.92
N ALA A 62 -4.70 -26.48 9.77
CA ALA A 62 -4.12 -25.81 8.62
C ALA A 62 -4.03 -24.28 8.80
N GLY A 63 -4.68 -23.70 9.82
CA GLY A 63 -4.59 -22.28 10.17
C GLY A 63 -5.90 -21.51 10.07
N TYR A 64 -6.98 -22.10 9.56
CA TYR A 64 -8.28 -21.42 9.47
C TYR A 64 -8.92 -21.30 10.86
N GLN A 65 -9.00 -20.09 11.40
CA GLN A 65 -9.38 -19.84 12.79
C GLN A 65 -10.68 -19.07 12.94
N TYR A 66 -11.07 -18.25 11.95
CA TYR A 66 -12.27 -17.41 12.04
C TYR A 66 -13.50 -18.10 11.44
N VAL A 67 -14.61 -18.09 12.17
CA VAL A 67 -15.96 -18.49 11.71
C VAL A 67 -16.78 -17.21 11.63
N ASN A 68 -16.88 -16.63 10.43
CA ASN A 68 -17.53 -15.34 10.21
C ASN A 68 -18.99 -15.53 9.82
N ILE A 69 -19.90 -15.01 10.65
CA ILE A 69 -21.32 -14.89 10.32
C ILE A 69 -21.49 -13.64 9.47
N ASP A 70 -21.96 -13.80 8.25
CA ASP A 70 -22.24 -12.68 7.33
C ASP A 70 -23.66 -12.12 7.54
N ASP A 71 -24.18 -11.33 6.60
CA ASP A 71 -25.47 -10.64 6.75
C ASP A 71 -26.65 -11.60 7.03
N CYS A 72 -27.81 -11.04 7.38
CA CYS A 72 -29.06 -11.75 7.70
C CYS A 72 -29.06 -12.54 9.03
N TRP A 73 -28.11 -12.28 9.94
CA TRP A 73 -28.16 -12.78 11.33
C TRP A 73 -29.06 -11.93 12.25
N HIS A 74 -29.32 -10.69 11.86
CA HIS A 74 -29.96 -9.65 12.64
C HIS A 74 -31.44 -9.93 12.98
N GLY A 75 -31.82 -9.68 14.23
CA GLY A 75 -33.19 -9.45 14.67
C GLY A 75 -33.49 -7.95 14.77
N ALA A 76 -34.64 -7.60 15.34
CA ALA A 76 -34.96 -6.20 15.65
C ALA A 76 -34.06 -5.68 16.79
N ARG A 77 -33.66 -4.41 16.73
CA ARG A 77 -33.06 -3.73 17.88
C ARG A 77 -34.05 -3.74 19.05
N ASP A 78 -33.55 -3.85 20.28
CA ASP A 78 -34.40 -3.79 21.46
C ASP A 78 -34.89 -2.36 21.76
N ALA A 79 -35.72 -2.18 22.80
CA ALA A 79 -36.28 -0.89 23.18
C ALA A 79 -35.22 0.18 23.55
N ASN A 80 -33.99 -0.24 23.87
CA ASN A 80 -32.87 0.65 24.19
C ASN A 80 -31.93 0.84 22.99
N GLY A 81 -32.27 0.30 21.82
CA GLY A 81 -31.49 0.40 20.59
C GLY A 81 -30.36 -0.63 20.44
N PHE A 82 -30.20 -1.58 21.37
CA PHE A 82 -29.15 -2.60 21.23
C PHE A 82 -29.48 -3.58 20.11
N ILE A 83 -28.48 -3.87 19.29
CA ILE A 83 -28.58 -4.87 18.22
C ILE A 83 -28.80 -6.28 18.82
N GLN A 84 -29.69 -7.04 18.20
CA GLN A 84 -30.03 -8.41 18.63
C GLN A 84 -29.89 -9.37 17.45
N ALA A 85 -29.55 -10.62 17.72
CA ALA A 85 -29.68 -11.68 16.73
C ALA A 85 -31.15 -12.08 16.59
N ASP A 86 -31.53 -12.60 15.43
CA ASP A 86 -32.86 -13.16 15.22
C ASP A 86 -33.09 -14.34 16.20
N PRO A 87 -34.09 -14.28 17.10
CA PRO A 87 -34.25 -15.28 18.15
C PRO A 87 -34.78 -16.62 17.65
N GLN A 88 -35.33 -16.69 16.43
CA GLN A 88 -35.74 -17.96 15.82
C GLN A 88 -34.55 -18.65 15.14
N ARG A 89 -33.68 -17.88 14.48
CA ARG A 89 -32.48 -18.39 13.82
C ARG A 89 -31.35 -18.68 14.80
N PHE A 90 -31.24 -17.88 15.87
CA PHE A 90 -30.20 -17.96 16.90
C PHE A 90 -30.82 -18.07 18.31
N PRO A 91 -31.53 -19.17 18.61
CA PRO A 91 -32.33 -19.30 19.82
C PRO A 91 -31.52 -19.30 21.12
N SER A 92 -30.23 -19.64 21.09
CA SER A 92 -29.37 -19.53 22.28
C SER A 92 -28.70 -18.17 22.46
N GLY A 93 -28.83 -17.28 21.45
CA GLY A 93 -28.17 -15.99 21.38
C GLY A 93 -26.69 -16.06 20.97
N THR A 94 -26.16 -14.93 20.49
CA THR A 94 -24.81 -14.86 19.90
C THR A 94 -23.71 -15.20 20.90
N LYS A 95 -23.87 -14.87 22.19
CA LYS A 95 -22.86 -15.21 23.21
C LYS A 95 -22.68 -16.73 23.36
N ALA A 96 -23.78 -17.48 23.45
CA ALA A 96 -23.70 -18.94 23.59
C ALA A 96 -23.12 -19.61 22.33
N LEU A 97 -23.33 -19.00 21.15
CA LEU A 97 -22.67 -19.42 19.92
C LEU A 97 -21.17 -19.10 19.92
N ALA A 98 -20.77 -17.91 20.37
CA ALA A 98 -19.36 -17.53 20.51
C ALA A 98 -18.63 -18.46 21.48
N ASP A 99 -19.20 -18.70 22.66
CA ASP A 99 -18.65 -19.62 23.67
C ASP A 99 -18.44 -21.03 23.08
N TYR A 100 -19.36 -21.50 22.22
CA TYR A 100 -19.20 -22.78 21.52
C TYR A 100 -18.07 -22.78 20.49
N VAL A 101 -18.00 -21.74 19.65
CA VAL A 101 -16.92 -21.62 18.66
C VAL A 101 -15.56 -21.53 19.37
N HIS A 102 -15.47 -20.78 20.46
CA HIS A 102 -14.28 -20.71 21.31
C HIS A 102 -13.94 -22.05 21.95
N SER A 103 -14.93 -22.85 22.36
CA SER A 103 -14.67 -24.19 22.92
C SER A 103 -14.06 -25.16 21.90
N LYS A 104 -14.15 -24.85 20.60
CA LYS A 104 -13.46 -25.59 19.51
C LYS A 104 -12.05 -25.05 19.24
N GLY A 105 -11.65 -23.98 19.92
CA GLY A 105 -10.41 -23.24 19.67
C GLY A 105 -10.44 -22.42 18.37
N LEU A 106 -11.64 -22.03 17.93
CA LEU A 106 -11.87 -21.12 16.81
C LEU A 106 -12.28 -19.74 17.36
N LYS A 107 -12.43 -18.77 16.47
CA LYS A 107 -12.81 -17.38 16.73
C LYS A 107 -14.11 -17.06 16.01
N LEU A 108 -15.02 -16.30 16.63
CA LEU A 108 -16.29 -15.95 16.01
C LEU A 108 -16.24 -14.54 15.43
N GLY A 109 -16.60 -14.39 14.16
CA GLY A 109 -16.77 -13.10 13.50
C GLY A 109 -18.23 -12.75 13.25
N ILE A 110 -18.48 -11.45 13.14
CA ILE A 110 -19.80 -10.90 12.83
C ILE A 110 -19.70 -9.87 11.70
N TYR A 111 -20.84 -9.62 11.06
CA TYR A 111 -21.00 -8.65 9.99
C TYR A 111 -21.90 -7.49 10.43
N SER A 112 -21.54 -6.28 10.01
CA SER A 112 -22.42 -5.11 10.04
C SER A 112 -22.02 -4.13 8.93
N ASP A 113 -22.60 -2.93 8.96
CA ASP A 113 -22.51 -1.93 7.90
C ASP A 113 -22.36 -0.51 8.50
N VAL A 114 -21.64 0.37 7.79
CA VAL A 114 -21.52 1.81 8.09
C VAL A 114 -22.85 2.56 7.96
N GLY A 115 -23.77 2.04 7.15
CA GLY A 115 -25.08 2.60 6.84
C GLY A 115 -26.12 2.31 7.92
N ALA A 116 -27.32 2.87 7.76
CA ALA A 116 -28.43 2.56 8.67
C ALA A 116 -29.01 1.18 8.38
N THR A 117 -28.87 0.70 7.13
CA THR A 117 -29.17 -0.68 6.75
C THR A 117 -27.99 -1.36 6.06
N THR A 118 -27.82 -2.65 6.33
CA THR A 118 -26.89 -3.52 5.59
C THR A 118 -27.31 -3.70 4.14
N CYS A 119 -26.43 -4.28 3.33
CA CYS A 119 -26.75 -4.64 1.93
C CYS A 119 -27.99 -5.54 1.81
N GLY A 120 -28.22 -6.46 2.75
CA GLY A 120 -29.41 -7.30 2.85
C GLY A 120 -30.64 -6.62 3.50
N GLY A 121 -30.59 -5.31 3.74
CA GLY A 121 -31.69 -4.53 4.31
C GLY A 121 -31.93 -4.80 5.80
N ARG A 122 -30.90 -5.23 6.54
CA ARG A 122 -30.96 -5.46 8.00
C ARG A 122 -30.45 -4.24 8.76
N PRO A 123 -30.68 -4.12 10.07
CA PRO A 123 -30.13 -3.00 10.85
C PRO A 123 -28.60 -2.90 10.71
N GLY A 124 -28.11 -1.79 10.16
CA GLY A 124 -26.69 -1.41 10.17
C GLY A 124 -26.32 -0.66 11.45
N SER A 125 -25.06 -0.22 11.57
CA SER A 125 -24.52 0.38 12.80
C SER A 125 -24.47 1.91 12.82
N ARG A 126 -24.92 2.60 11.76
CA ARG A 126 -24.90 4.07 11.72
C ARG A 126 -25.60 4.70 12.93
N GLY A 127 -24.87 5.49 13.72
CA GLY A 127 -25.37 6.14 14.94
C GLY A 127 -25.48 5.22 16.16
N HIS A 128 -25.12 3.94 16.03
CA HIS A 128 -25.11 2.93 17.08
C HIS A 128 -23.72 2.28 17.25
N GLU A 129 -22.67 2.81 16.63
CA GLU A 129 -21.35 2.16 16.51
C GLU A 129 -20.77 1.77 17.87
N TYR A 130 -20.78 2.70 18.84
CA TYR A 130 -20.33 2.43 20.23
C TYR A 130 -21.23 1.46 21.00
N GLN A 131 -22.53 1.43 20.69
CA GLN A 131 -23.47 0.52 21.32
C GLN A 131 -23.31 -0.90 20.77
N ASP A 132 -23.14 -1.01 19.46
CA ASP A 132 -22.96 -2.26 18.74
C ASP A 132 -21.60 -2.88 19.08
N ALA A 133 -20.51 -2.11 19.06
CA ALA A 133 -19.19 -2.60 19.46
C ALA A 133 -19.15 -3.12 20.90
N LYS A 134 -19.86 -2.47 21.84
CA LYS A 134 -20.02 -2.99 23.22
C LYS A 134 -20.80 -4.29 23.25
N THR A 135 -21.86 -4.40 22.46
CA THR A 135 -22.63 -5.64 22.32
C THR A 135 -21.77 -6.77 21.76
N TYR A 136 -21.00 -6.51 20.70
CA TYR A 136 -20.08 -7.46 20.10
C TYR A 136 -19.01 -7.94 21.09
N ALA A 137 -18.43 -7.01 21.85
CA ALA A 137 -17.47 -7.34 22.91
C ALA A 137 -18.11 -8.21 24.01
N ALA A 138 -19.32 -7.88 24.44
CA ALA A 138 -20.06 -8.65 25.45
C ALA A 138 -20.45 -10.06 24.98
N TRP A 139 -20.74 -10.23 23.69
CA TRP A 139 -20.97 -11.54 23.08
C TRP A 139 -19.69 -12.34 22.86
N GLY A 140 -18.52 -11.70 22.91
CA GLY A 140 -17.24 -12.37 22.70
C GLY A 140 -16.82 -12.46 21.23
N ILE A 141 -17.31 -11.56 20.37
CA ILE A 141 -16.88 -11.48 18.96
C ILE A 141 -15.37 -11.18 18.86
N ASP A 142 -14.69 -11.78 17.89
CA ASP A 142 -13.24 -11.65 17.64
C ASP A 142 -12.92 -10.97 16.29
N TYR A 143 -13.92 -10.79 15.44
CA TYR A 143 -13.77 -10.28 14.07
C TYR A 143 -15.02 -9.49 13.66
N VAL A 144 -14.85 -8.33 13.05
CA VAL A 144 -15.94 -7.52 12.50
C VAL A 144 -15.67 -7.25 11.02
N LYS A 145 -16.49 -7.81 10.13
CA LYS A 145 -16.61 -7.38 8.73
C LYS A 145 -17.55 -6.17 8.71
N TYR A 146 -17.13 -5.06 8.11
CA TYR A 146 -17.87 -3.80 8.15
C TYR A 146 -18.04 -3.20 6.76
N ASP A 147 -19.27 -3.28 6.26
CA ASP A 147 -19.64 -3.03 4.87
C ASP A 147 -19.99 -1.56 4.58
N TRP A 148 -20.26 -1.26 3.32
CA TRP A 148 -20.43 0.11 2.80
C TRP A 148 -21.77 0.38 2.13
N CYS A 149 -22.81 -0.42 2.39
CA CYS A 149 -24.15 -0.16 1.86
C CYS A 149 -24.85 1.00 2.61
N ASP A 150 -25.90 1.58 2.02
CA ASP A 150 -26.63 2.73 2.58
C ASP A 150 -25.73 3.89 3.11
N SER A 151 -24.61 4.11 2.41
CA SER A 151 -23.52 4.98 2.84
C SER A 151 -23.54 6.38 2.19
N LYS A 152 -24.64 6.73 1.50
CA LYS A 152 -24.74 7.98 0.76
C LYS A 152 -24.49 9.20 1.67
N GLY A 153 -23.51 10.01 1.28
CA GLY A 153 -23.13 11.23 2.00
C GLY A 153 -22.22 11.00 3.22
N LEU A 154 -21.74 9.77 3.45
CA LEU A 154 -20.76 9.46 4.49
C LEU A 154 -19.33 9.63 3.96
N SER A 155 -18.42 10.05 4.85
CA SER A 155 -16.97 9.95 4.62
C SER A 155 -16.50 8.55 4.97
N ALA A 156 -15.83 7.85 4.03
CA ALA A 156 -15.25 6.53 4.27
C ALA A 156 -14.29 6.53 5.47
N VAL A 157 -13.30 7.43 5.44
CA VAL A 157 -12.35 7.59 6.54
C VAL A 157 -13.07 7.81 7.87
N GLY A 158 -14.04 8.74 7.91
CA GLY A 158 -14.76 9.08 9.15
C GLY A 158 -15.62 7.94 9.70
N ALA A 159 -16.38 7.27 8.84
CA ALA A 159 -17.28 6.19 9.24
C ALA A 159 -16.49 4.97 9.77
N TYR A 160 -15.45 4.54 9.05
CA TYR A 160 -14.59 3.44 9.50
C TYR A 160 -13.79 3.79 10.75
N THR A 161 -13.29 5.03 10.88
CA THR A 161 -12.63 5.50 12.11
C THR A 161 -13.58 5.42 13.31
N THR A 162 -14.85 5.78 13.13
CA THR A 162 -15.85 5.76 14.21
C THR A 162 -16.05 4.35 14.75
N MET A 163 -16.22 3.36 13.87
CA MET A 163 -16.34 1.96 14.30
C MET A 163 -15.03 1.41 14.90
N ARG A 164 -13.86 1.80 14.37
CA ARG A 164 -12.56 1.46 14.98
C ARG A 164 -12.45 1.98 16.40
N ASP A 165 -12.79 3.25 16.63
CA ASP A 165 -12.78 3.87 17.97
C ASP A 165 -13.78 3.19 18.91
N ALA A 166 -14.96 2.84 18.40
CA ALA A 166 -15.97 2.10 19.14
C ALA A 166 -15.48 0.70 19.56
N ILE A 167 -14.83 -0.04 18.66
CA ILE A 167 -14.19 -1.34 18.95
C ILE A 167 -13.12 -1.17 20.03
N GLN A 168 -12.24 -0.18 19.90
CA GLN A 168 -11.20 0.12 20.89
C GLN A 168 -11.81 0.45 22.27
N ALA A 169 -12.85 1.28 22.29
CA ALA A 169 -13.56 1.67 23.52
C ALA A 169 -14.32 0.51 24.19
N ALA A 170 -14.74 -0.49 23.41
CA ALA A 170 -15.37 -1.70 23.94
C ALA A 170 -14.37 -2.62 24.66
N GLY A 171 -13.06 -2.45 24.44
CA GLY A 171 -11.98 -3.07 25.22
C GLY A 171 -11.68 -4.54 24.91
N ARG A 172 -12.37 -5.14 23.93
CA ARG A 172 -12.08 -6.49 23.42
C ARG A 172 -11.36 -6.39 22.07
N PRO A 173 -10.18 -7.01 21.91
CA PRO A 173 -9.52 -7.09 20.60
C PRO A 173 -10.40 -7.79 19.57
N MET A 174 -10.75 -7.08 18.49
CA MET A 174 -11.51 -7.59 17.36
C MET A 174 -10.79 -7.22 16.06
N LEU A 175 -10.55 -8.21 15.19
CA LEU A 175 -9.99 -7.98 13.87
C LEU A 175 -11.02 -7.21 13.05
N PHE A 176 -10.67 -5.99 12.66
CA PHE A 176 -11.53 -5.09 11.88
C PHE A 176 -11.24 -5.21 10.38
N SER A 177 -12.19 -5.74 9.62
CA SER A 177 -12.11 -5.98 8.18
C SER A 177 -13.08 -5.05 7.45
N MET A 178 -12.54 -4.15 6.64
CA MET A 178 -13.28 -3.08 5.98
C MET A 178 -13.72 -3.52 4.57
N CYS A 179 -14.97 -3.24 4.23
CA CYS A 179 -15.59 -3.69 2.98
C CYS A 179 -16.29 -2.50 2.28
N GLU A 180 -15.50 -1.59 1.71
CA GLU A 180 -16.00 -0.51 0.83
C GLU A 180 -15.57 -0.67 -0.63
N TRP A 181 -15.18 -1.91 -0.98
CA TRP A 181 -14.92 -2.39 -2.34
C TRP A 181 -13.78 -1.70 -3.10
N GLY A 182 -12.97 -0.86 -2.43
CA GLY A 182 -11.85 -0.17 -3.04
C GLY A 182 -12.20 1.20 -3.62
N ASP A 183 -13.47 1.61 -3.57
CA ASP A 183 -13.98 2.79 -4.28
C ASP A 183 -13.36 4.10 -3.76
N ASN A 184 -13.06 4.15 -2.46
CA ASN A 184 -12.40 5.29 -1.81
C ASN A 184 -10.90 5.04 -1.57
N LYS A 185 -10.30 4.08 -2.27
CA LYS A 185 -8.85 3.76 -2.19
C LYS A 185 -8.36 3.49 -0.76
N PRO A 186 -8.93 2.51 -0.05
CA PRO A 186 -8.67 2.25 1.37
C PRO A 186 -7.21 1.95 1.65
N TRP A 187 -6.47 1.41 0.69
CA TRP A 187 -5.03 1.21 0.80
C TRP A 187 -4.23 2.48 1.10
N GLU A 188 -4.77 3.69 0.85
CA GLU A 188 -4.09 4.96 1.12
C GLU A 188 -4.30 5.48 2.56
N TRP A 189 -5.31 4.98 3.29
CA TRP A 189 -5.73 5.56 4.58
C TRP A 189 -6.17 4.55 5.64
N ALA A 190 -6.52 3.32 5.27
CA ALA A 190 -7.11 2.31 6.17
C ALA A 190 -6.07 1.62 7.07
N LYS A 191 -4.78 1.78 6.82
CA LYS A 191 -3.70 1.12 7.57
C LYS A 191 -3.83 1.30 9.08
N ASP A 192 -4.16 2.51 9.55
CA ASP A 192 -4.25 2.82 10.98
C ASP A 192 -5.67 2.62 11.55
N ILE A 193 -6.60 2.13 10.71
CA ILE A 193 -8.02 1.96 11.04
C ILE A 193 -8.37 0.46 11.06
N GLY A 194 -8.18 -0.23 9.95
CA GLY A 194 -8.51 -1.65 9.77
C GLY A 194 -7.28 -2.56 9.74
N HIS A 195 -7.54 -3.87 9.81
CA HIS A 195 -6.54 -4.93 9.66
C HIS A 195 -6.57 -5.56 8.26
N SER A 196 -7.68 -5.42 7.55
CA SER A 196 -7.74 -5.63 6.11
C SER A 196 -8.79 -4.72 5.47
N TRP A 197 -8.69 -4.51 4.16
CA TRP A 197 -9.67 -3.77 3.38
C TRP A 197 -9.89 -4.42 2.01
N ARG A 198 -11.15 -4.57 1.61
CA ARG A 198 -11.53 -5.00 0.27
C ARG A 198 -10.97 -4.03 -0.77
N THR A 199 -10.36 -4.57 -1.83
CA THR A 199 -9.78 -3.74 -2.91
C THR A 199 -10.61 -3.69 -4.18
N THR A 200 -11.66 -4.52 -4.27
CA THR A 200 -12.58 -4.60 -5.41
C THR A 200 -14.01 -4.89 -4.97
N GLY A 201 -14.96 -4.78 -5.90
CA GLY A 201 -16.26 -5.44 -5.82
C GLY A 201 -16.16 -6.96 -5.64
N ASP A 202 -17.29 -7.60 -5.36
CA ASP A 202 -17.34 -8.99 -4.87
C ASP A 202 -16.82 -10.01 -5.88
N ILE A 203 -16.21 -11.08 -5.40
CA ILE A 203 -15.89 -12.24 -6.22
C ILE A 203 -17.15 -13.07 -6.55
N TYR A 204 -17.07 -13.87 -7.62
CA TYR A 204 -17.99 -14.97 -7.88
C TYR A 204 -17.25 -16.13 -8.55
N PRO A 205 -17.79 -17.38 -8.56
CA PRO A 205 -17.05 -18.59 -8.94
C PRO A 205 -16.86 -18.69 -10.47
N CYS A 206 -15.98 -17.85 -11.00
CA CYS A 206 -15.71 -17.75 -12.41
C CYS A 206 -14.30 -17.17 -12.64
N TRP A 207 -13.64 -17.62 -13.72
CA TRP A 207 -12.22 -17.38 -13.93
C TRP A 207 -11.90 -15.95 -14.42
N ASP A 208 -12.36 -15.57 -15.60
CA ASP A 208 -12.12 -14.23 -16.19
C ASP A 208 -13.41 -13.63 -16.76
N CYS A 209 -14.18 -13.00 -15.89
CA CYS A 209 -15.55 -12.60 -16.18
C CYS A 209 -16.02 -11.50 -15.23
N GLU A 210 -17.09 -10.83 -15.62
CA GLU A 210 -17.76 -9.80 -14.84
C GLU A 210 -19.26 -10.05 -14.91
N LEU A 211 -19.90 -10.00 -13.74
CA LEU A 211 -21.35 -10.01 -13.62
C LEU A 211 -21.79 -8.65 -13.07
N SER A 212 -22.27 -7.79 -13.96
CA SER A 212 -22.74 -6.45 -13.60
C SER A 212 -24.21 -6.49 -13.15
N HIS A 213 -24.50 -5.79 -12.06
CA HIS A 213 -25.84 -5.47 -11.57
C HIS A 213 -26.07 -3.96 -11.67
N ASP A 214 -27.30 -3.50 -11.43
CA ASP A 214 -27.67 -2.08 -11.57
C ASP A 214 -26.85 -1.13 -10.66
N SER A 215 -26.34 -1.64 -9.53
CA SER A 215 -25.66 -0.84 -8.50
C SER A 215 -24.28 -1.35 -8.09
N PHE A 216 -23.86 -2.54 -8.53
CA PHE A 216 -22.56 -3.12 -8.22
C PHE A 216 -22.14 -4.14 -9.28
N ALA A 217 -20.87 -4.54 -9.28
CA ALA A 217 -20.37 -5.60 -10.16
C ALA A 217 -19.65 -6.67 -9.34
N ARG A 218 -19.78 -7.92 -9.80
CA ARG A 218 -19.02 -9.07 -9.30
C ARG A 218 -17.97 -9.48 -10.31
N TYR A 219 -16.82 -9.93 -9.84
CA TYR A 219 -15.63 -10.17 -10.65
C TYR A 219 -15.14 -11.61 -10.52
N GLY A 220 -14.66 -12.16 -11.63
CA GLY A 220 -13.90 -13.41 -11.62
C GLY A 220 -12.47 -13.22 -11.10
N VAL A 221 -11.80 -14.34 -10.84
CA VAL A 221 -10.43 -14.42 -10.28
C VAL A 221 -9.45 -13.48 -10.99
N MET A 222 -9.41 -13.50 -12.32
CA MET A 222 -8.49 -12.71 -13.14
C MET A 222 -8.78 -11.21 -13.06
N ARG A 223 -10.05 -10.81 -13.02
CA ARG A 223 -10.46 -9.40 -12.94
C ARG A 223 -10.06 -8.78 -11.61
N ILE A 224 -10.15 -9.53 -10.52
CA ILE A 224 -9.66 -9.11 -9.20
C ILE A 224 -8.13 -9.04 -9.20
N LEU A 225 -7.45 -10.06 -9.74
CA LEU A 225 -5.99 -10.10 -9.82
C LEU A 225 -5.41 -8.87 -10.53
N ASP A 226 -5.98 -8.49 -11.68
CA ASP A 226 -5.48 -7.37 -12.49
C ASP A 226 -5.63 -6.01 -11.76
N ARG A 227 -6.60 -5.90 -10.84
CA ARG A 227 -6.84 -4.72 -10.00
C ARG A 227 -5.87 -4.59 -8.82
N GLN A 228 -5.04 -5.61 -8.56
CA GLN A 228 -4.03 -5.53 -7.49
C GLN A 228 -2.76 -4.77 -7.91
N THR A 229 -2.67 -4.36 -9.18
CA THR A 229 -1.54 -3.62 -9.73
C THR A 229 -1.29 -2.34 -8.92
N GLY A 230 -0.07 -2.18 -8.39
CA GLY A 230 0.32 -1.01 -7.61
C GLY A 230 -0.07 -1.05 -6.12
N LEU A 231 -0.85 -2.04 -5.69
CA LEU A 231 -1.34 -2.10 -4.30
C LEU A 231 -0.37 -2.78 -3.32
N ARG A 232 0.61 -3.55 -3.83
CA ARG A 232 1.64 -4.30 -3.07
C ARG A 232 2.22 -3.50 -1.89
N LYS A 233 2.60 -2.25 -2.13
CA LYS A 233 3.31 -1.38 -1.15
C LYS A 233 2.47 -0.99 0.07
N TYR A 234 1.16 -1.20 0.01
CA TYR A 234 0.22 -0.85 1.08
C TYR A 234 -0.16 -2.05 1.96
N SER A 235 0.26 -3.26 1.59
CA SER A 235 -0.06 -4.51 2.31
C SER A 235 1.14 -4.95 3.14
N GLY A 236 0.90 -5.44 4.35
CA GLY A 236 1.93 -5.95 5.25
C GLY A 236 1.39 -6.40 6.61
N PRO A 237 2.28 -6.83 7.53
CA PRO A 237 1.88 -7.27 8.87
C PRO A 237 0.93 -6.28 9.56
N GLY A 238 -0.23 -6.78 9.98
CA GLY A 238 -1.30 -6.03 10.63
C GLY A 238 -2.25 -5.27 9.70
N HIS A 239 -2.06 -5.31 8.38
CA HIS A 239 -2.85 -4.54 7.41
C HIS A 239 -2.78 -5.11 5.97
N TRP A 240 -3.85 -5.74 5.50
CA TRP A 240 -3.84 -6.51 4.24
C TRP A 240 -4.80 -5.98 3.18
N ASN A 241 -4.33 -5.94 1.93
CA ASN A 241 -5.23 -5.89 0.78
C ASN A 241 -6.08 -7.17 0.76
N ASP A 242 -7.40 -7.01 0.76
CA ASP A 242 -8.36 -8.11 0.76
C ASP A 242 -8.95 -8.29 -0.65
N MET A 243 -8.58 -9.39 -1.29
CA MET A 243 -9.05 -9.77 -2.62
C MET A 243 -10.41 -10.49 -2.59
N ASP A 244 -11.13 -10.44 -1.47
CA ASP A 244 -12.38 -11.15 -1.21
C ASP A 244 -12.21 -12.67 -1.01
N MET A 245 -13.31 -13.35 -0.73
CA MET A 245 -13.36 -14.75 -0.34
C MET A 245 -12.81 -15.74 -1.40
N LEU A 246 -12.44 -16.93 -0.95
CA LEU A 246 -12.07 -18.05 -1.78
C LEU A 246 -13.32 -18.79 -2.28
N GLU A 247 -13.54 -18.76 -3.61
CA GLU A 247 -14.53 -19.56 -4.34
C GLU A 247 -14.11 -21.02 -4.60
N VAL A 248 -13.05 -21.50 -3.95
CA VAL A 248 -12.51 -22.85 -4.12
C VAL A 248 -13.56 -23.88 -3.75
N GLY A 249 -13.96 -24.71 -4.72
CA GLY A 249 -15.02 -25.71 -4.58
C GLY A 249 -16.44 -25.22 -4.87
N ASN A 250 -16.62 -23.99 -5.34
CA ASN A 250 -17.94 -23.41 -5.67
C ASN A 250 -18.30 -23.46 -7.17
N GLY A 251 -17.53 -24.20 -7.99
CA GLY A 251 -17.93 -24.53 -9.37
C GLY A 251 -16.86 -24.35 -10.45
N MET A 252 -15.70 -23.78 -10.13
CA MET A 252 -14.55 -23.73 -11.04
C MET A 252 -13.89 -25.10 -11.17
N THR A 253 -13.04 -25.28 -12.19
CA THR A 253 -12.26 -26.51 -12.37
C THR A 253 -11.20 -26.67 -11.26
N GLU A 254 -10.70 -27.89 -11.04
CA GLU A 254 -9.66 -28.12 -10.01
C GLU A 254 -8.38 -27.33 -10.29
N ASP A 255 -8.01 -27.13 -11.55
CA ASP A 255 -6.85 -26.33 -11.93
C ASP A 255 -7.05 -24.83 -11.66
N GLU A 256 -8.24 -24.29 -11.96
CA GLU A 256 -8.62 -22.92 -11.62
C GLU A 256 -8.67 -22.72 -10.10
N ASP A 257 -9.24 -23.66 -9.34
CA ASP A 257 -9.28 -23.62 -7.88
C ASP A 257 -7.87 -23.60 -7.27
N ARG A 258 -6.96 -24.41 -7.80
CA ARG A 258 -5.55 -24.43 -7.36
C ARG A 258 -4.84 -23.12 -7.70
N ALA A 259 -5.08 -22.59 -8.89
CA ALA A 259 -4.47 -21.33 -9.31
C ALA A 259 -5.04 -20.13 -8.52
N HIS A 260 -6.35 -20.09 -8.29
CA HIS A 260 -7.04 -19.11 -7.45
C HIS A 260 -6.47 -19.10 -6.03
N PHE A 261 -6.44 -20.25 -5.37
CA PHE A 261 -5.88 -20.39 -4.03
C PHE A 261 -4.41 -19.96 -3.95
N ALA A 262 -3.60 -20.36 -4.93
CA ALA A 262 -2.20 -20.00 -5.00
C ALA A 262 -1.98 -18.50 -5.22
N LEU A 263 -2.79 -17.84 -6.06
CA LEU A 263 -2.71 -16.40 -6.30
C LEU A 263 -3.05 -15.61 -5.03
N TRP A 264 -4.12 -15.97 -4.32
CA TRP A 264 -4.48 -15.33 -3.06
C TRP A 264 -3.38 -15.49 -2.02
N ALA A 265 -2.80 -16.70 -1.93
CA ALA A 265 -1.68 -16.96 -1.03
C ALA A 265 -0.43 -16.16 -1.41
N MET A 266 -0.05 -16.16 -2.69
CA MET A 266 1.09 -15.38 -3.20
C MET A 266 0.92 -13.89 -2.92
N LEU A 267 -0.27 -13.34 -3.14
CA LEU A 267 -0.55 -11.92 -2.95
C LEU A 267 -0.80 -11.51 -1.48
N ALA A 268 -0.67 -12.44 -0.53
CA ALA A 268 -0.91 -12.20 0.89
C ALA A 268 -2.34 -11.67 1.18
N SER A 269 -3.33 -12.10 0.39
CA SER A 269 -4.73 -11.83 0.69
C SER A 269 -5.18 -12.68 1.89
N PRO A 270 -6.15 -12.21 2.69
CA PRO A 270 -6.95 -13.07 3.56
C PRO A 270 -7.40 -14.34 2.83
N LEU A 271 -7.30 -15.49 3.51
CA LEU A 271 -7.79 -16.78 3.01
C LEU A 271 -9.09 -17.13 3.73
N ILE A 272 -10.19 -16.50 3.30
CA ILE A 272 -11.53 -16.71 3.85
C ILE A 272 -12.31 -17.63 2.92
N LEU A 273 -12.65 -18.83 3.39
CA LEU A 273 -13.40 -19.84 2.64
C LEU A 273 -14.86 -19.41 2.44
N GLY A 274 -15.38 -19.51 1.21
CA GLY A 274 -16.78 -19.23 0.87
C GLY A 274 -17.63 -20.46 0.53
N ASN A 275 -17.10 -21.67 0.65
CA ASN A 275 -17.78 -22.92 0.28
C ASN A 275 -18.51 -23.58 1.46
N ASP A 276 -19.38 -24.56 1.17
CA ASP A 276 -20.02 -25.39 2.19
C ASP A 276 -19.07 -26.49 2.67
N LEU A 277 -18.47 -26.28 3.84
CA LEU A 277 -17.50 -27.20 4.42
C LEU A 277 -18.10 -28.58 4.75
N ARG A 278 -19.42 -28.68 4.94
CA ARG A 278 -20.09 -29.91 5.40
C ARG A 278 -20.18 -30.96 4.28
N SER A 279 -20.19 -30.50 3.03
CA SER A 279 -20.27 -31.30 1.81
C SER A 279 -19.02 -31.20 0.95
N MET A 280 -17.97 -30.53 1.44
CA MET A 280 -16.73 -30.30 0.71
C MET A 280 -16.05 -31.63 0.29
N PRO A 281 -15.77 -31.82 -1.01
CA PRO A 281 -15.10 -33.03 -1.48
C PRO A 281 -13.62 -33.03 -1.10
N GLU A 282 -13.03 -34.22 -1.08
CA GLU A 282 -11.63 -34.41 -0.70
C GLU A 282 -10.65 -33.65 -1.62
N SER A 283 -10.96 -33.49 -2.91
CA SER A 283 -10.16 -32.69 -3.84
C SER A 283 -10.04 -31.24 -3.38
N THR A 284 -11.17 -30.59 -3.11
CA THR A 284 -11.23 -29.23 -2.56
C THR A 284 -10.52 -29.13 -1.21
N ARG A 285 -10.74 -30.11 -0.32
CA ARG A 285 -10.05 -30.14 0.98
C ARG A 285 -8.53 -30.17 0.83
N ARG A 286 -7.98 -30.96 -0.09
CA ARG A 286 -6.54 -31.03 -0.34
C ARG A 286 -5.97 -29.71 -0.85
N ILE A 287 -6.73 -28.95 -1.64
CA ILE A 287 -6.34 -27.60 -2.09
C ILE A 287 -6.24 -26.68 -0.86
N LEU A 288 -7.33 -26.59 -0.11
CA LEU A 288 -7.46 -25.66 1.00
C LEU A 288 -6.56 -25.99 2.19
N THR A 289 -6.10 -27.24 2.33
CA THR A 289 -5.19 -27.66 3.42
C THR A 289 -3.74 -27.86 2.97
N ASN A 290 -3.39 -27.42 1.75
CA ASN A 290 -2.01 -27.53 1.27
C ASN A 290 -1.06 -26.66 2.12
N LYS A 291 -0.24 -27.32 2.94
CA LYS A 291 0.69 -26.68 3.88
C LYS A 291 1.76 -25.83 3.19
N ASP A 292 2.22 -26.23 2.01
CA ASP A 292 3.27 -25.50 1.29
C ASP A 292 2.74 -24.17 0.73
N VAL A 293 1.50 -24.17 0.20
CA VAL A 293 0.87 -22.94 -0.29
C VAL A 293 0.42 -22.03 0.86
N ILE A 294 -0.14 -22.60 1.93
CA ILE A 294 -0.47 -21.83 3.15
C ILE A 294 0.77 -21.18 3.75
N ALA A 295 1.90 -21.89 3.81
CA ALA A 295 3.14 -21.32 4.33
C ALA A 295 3.63 -20.11 3.53
N ILE A 296 3.33 -20.02 2.24
CA ILE A 296 3.59 -18.82 1.42
C ILE A 296 2.71 -17.67 1.89
N SER A 297 1.40 -17.88 2.05
CA SER A 297 0.47 -16.86 2.56
C SER A 297 0.90 -16.34 3.93
N GLN A 298 1.20 -17.27 4.84
CA GLN A 298 1.48 -17.03 6.25
C GLN A 298 2.97 -16.71 6.54
N ASP A 299 3.76 -16.42 5.50
CA ASP A 299 5.14 -16.02 5.69
C ASP A 299 5.24 -14.66 6.41
N LYS A 300 6.07 -14.60 7.45
CA LYS A 300 6.21 -13.45 8.35
C LYS A 300 6.85 -12.22 7.72
N LEU A 301 7.49 -12.34 6.56
CA LEU A 301 7.94 -11.16 5.84
C LEU A 301 6.74 -10.33 5.37
N GLY A 302 5.60 -11.00 5.13
CA GLY A 302 4.32 -10.35 4.92
C GLY A 302 4.26 -9.50 3.66
N ILE A 303 5.10 -9.77 2.67
CA ILE A 303 5.11 -9.01 1.42
C ILE A 303 4.25 -9.73 0.39
N GLN A 304 3.23 -9.05 -0.14
CA GLN A 304 2.42 -9.47 -1.29
C GLN A 304 3.33 -9.89 -2.47
N ALA A 305 2.95 -10.78 -3.39
CA ALA A 305 3.73 -11.07 -4.60
C ALA A 305 3.60 -10.00 -5.70
N TRP A 306 4.52 -9.96 -6.66
CA TRP A 306 4.40 -9.11 -7.85
C TRP A 306 4.68 -9.90 -9.11
N LYS A 307 4.07 -9.46 -10.21
CA LYS A 307 4.34 -9.98 -11.55
C LYS A 307 5.64 -9.37 -12.05
N PHE A 308 6.69 -10.18 -12.18
CA PHE A 308 8.01 -9.72 -12.63
C PHE A 308 8.23 -9.96 -14.13
N LEU A 309 7.44 -10.84 -14.75
CA LEU A 309 7.48 -11.11 -16.18
C LEU A 309 6.08 -11.45 -16.71
N ASP A 310 5.77 -10.95 -17.90
CA ASP A 310 4.52 -11.20 -18.61
C ASP A 310 4.84 -11.56 -20.07
N GLU A 311 4.56 -12.79 -20.47
CA GLU A 311 4.77 -13.31 -21.83
C GLU A 311 3.41 -13.60 -22.50
N GLY A 312 2.41 -12.76 -22.21
CA GLY A 312 1.05 -12.88 -22.74
C GLY A 312 0.25 -13.95 -21.99
N LYS A 313 0.33 -15.21 -22.43
CA LYS A 313 -0.43 -16.31 -21.79
C LYS A 313 0.20 -16.76 -20.48
N LEU A 314 1.52 -16.68 -20.37
CA LEU A 314 2.26 -17.03 -19.16
C LEU A 314 2.60 -15.77 -18.38
N GLN A 315 2.20 -15.72 -17.11
CA GLN A 315 2.59 -14.66 -16.18
C GLN A 315 3.42 -15.24 -15.04
N TYR A 316 4.50 -14.56 -14.68
CA TYR A 316 5.44 -15.01 -13.67
C TYR A 316 5.42 -14.05 -12.49
N TRP A 317 5.22 -14.62 -11.31
CA TRP A 317 5.07 -13.89 -10.06
C TRP A 317 6.12 -14.36 -9.08
N ALA A 318 6.63 -13.44 -8.26
CA ALA A 318 7.63 -13.75 -7.25
C ALA A 318 7.27 -13.13 -5.90
N ARG A 319 7.73 -13.78 -4.83
CA ARG A 319 7.63 -13.30 -3.45
C ARG A 319 8.83 -13.79 -2.64
N PRO A 320 9.66 -12.90 -2.06
CA PRO A 320 10.65 -13.31 -1.08
C PRO A 320 9.96 -13.70 0.23
N MET A 321 10.58 -14.62 0.97
CA MET A 321 10.06 -15.15 2.23
C MET A 321 11.03 -14.88 3.40
N ALA A 322 10.53 -14.79 4.63
CA ALA A 322 11.31 -14.38 5.79
C ALA A 322 12.59 -15.20 6.00
N ASN A 323 12.51 -16.51 5.73
CA ASN A 323 13.61 -17.46 5.88
C ASN A 323 14.66 -17.43 4.75
N GLY A 324 14.55 -16.50 3.80
CA GLY A 324 15.47 -16.37 2.66
C GLY A 324 15.07 -17.18 1.44
N GLU A 325 13.98 -17.94 1.51
CA GLU A 325 13.38 -18.57 0.34
C GLU A 325 12.69 -17.56 -0.58
N TRP A 326 12.36 -18.04 -1.77
CA TRP A 326 11.50 -17.35 -2.73
C TRP A 326 10.34 -18.26 -3.12
N ALA A 327 9.13 -17.72 -3.13
CA ALA A 327 8.01 -18.34 -3.83
C ALA A 327 7.94 -17.76 -5.25
N VAL A 328 7.83 -18.63 -6.26
CA VAL A 328 7.63 -18.26 -7.66
C VAL A 328 6.39 -18.97 -8.18
N LEU A 329 5.50 -18.23 -8.83
CA LEU A 329 4.30 -18.76 -9.46
C LEU A 329 4.33 -18.48 -10.96
N VAL A 330 4.06 -19.49 -11.77
CA VAL A 330 3.86 -19.35 -13.22
C VAL A 330 2.40 -19.68 -13.55
N LEU A 331 1.65 -18.67 -13.96
CA LEU A 331 0.24 -18.74 -14.28
C LEU A 331 0.06 -18.91 -15.79
N ASN A 332 -0.68 -19.93 -16.22
CA ASN A 332 -1.24 -19.96 -17.57
C ASN A 332 -2.62 -19.32 -17.58
N ARG A 333 -2.73 -18.09 -18.07
CA ARG A 333 -4.00 -17.37 -18.21
C ARG A 333 -4.81 -17.80 -19.43
N GLY A 334 -4.18 -18.51 -20.37
CA GLY A 334 -4.82 -18.83 -21.65
C GLY A 334 -5.80 -20.00 -21.56
N GLU A 335 -6.76 -19.99 -22.46
CA GLU A 335 -7.77 -21.04 -22.72
C GLU A 335 -7.19 -22.36 -23.26
N GLN A 336 -5.88 -22.42 -23.47
CA GLN A 336 -5.18 -23.56 -24.06
C GLN A 336 -3.96 -23.92 -23.23
N ALA A 337 -3.57 -25.19 -23.28
CA ALA A 337 -2.36 -25.62 -22.62
C ALA A 337 -1.14 -24.85 -23.15
N ALA A 338 -0.26 -24.43 -22.25
CA ALA A 338 0.94 -23.68 -22.56
C ALA A 338 2.18 -24.49 -22.21
N THR A 339 3.20 -24.45 -23.07
CA THR A 339 4.52 -25.01 -22.77
C THR A 339 5.36 -23.94 -22.10
N LEU A 340 5.75 -24.21 -20.85
CA LEU A 340 6.71 -23.44 -20.09
C LEU A 340 8.13 -23.91 -20.45
N ASN A 341 8.99 -22.98 -20.83
CA ASN A 341 10.42 -23.19 -21.01
C ASN A 341 11.17 -21.96 -20.51
N TYR A 342 11.34 -21.87 -19.20
CA TYR A 342 11.90 -20.70 -18.54
C TYR A 342 13.38 -20.91 -18.21
N ASP A 343 14.24 -20.03 -18.74
CA ASP A 343 15.66 -20.00 -18.44
C ASP A 343 15.91 -19.08 -17.24
N TRP A 344 16.24 -19.66 -16.08
CA TRP A 344 16.50 -18.91 -14.86
C TRP A 344 17.64 -17.90 -15.00
N LYS A 345 18.56 -18.10 -15.95
CA LYS A 345 19.69 -17.19 -16.17
C LYS A 345 19.34 -16.02 -17.09
N ALA A 346 18.16 -16.00 -17.69
CA ALA A 346 17.73 -14.91 -18.58
C ALA A 346 17.43 -13.61 -17.81
N HIS A 347 16.92 -13.71 -16.58
CA HIS A 347 16.47 -12.56 -15.80
C HIS A 347 16.90 -12.67 -14.33
N GLU A 348 17.34 -11.55 -13.74
CA GLU A 348 17.36 -11.40 -12.29
C GLU A 348 15.94 -11.11 -11.80
N ILE A 349 15.56 -11.72 -10.68
CA ILE A 349 14.31 -11.38 -9.99
C ILE A 349 14.65 -10.49 -8.81
N ASN A 350 14.43 -9.19 -8.98
CA ASN A 350 14.77 -8.15 -7.99
C ASN A 350 13.50 -7.66 -7.28
N ASP A 351 13.43 -7.84 -5.96
CA ASP A 351 12.32 -7.34 -5.15
C ASP A 351 12.57 -5.92 -4.65
N ASP A 352 11.68 -5.00 -4.99
CA ASP A 352 11.81 -3.59 -4.64
C ASP A 352 11.45 -3.28 -3.18
N VAL A 353 10.64 -4.13 -2.52
CA VAL A 353 10.21 -3.94 -1.12
C VAL A 353 11.26 -4.46 -0.14
N SER A 354 11.63 -5.74 -0.24
CA SER A 354 12.62 -6.40 0.63
C SER A 354 14.07 -6.13 0.24
N LYS A 355 14.31 -5.57 -0.96
CA LYS A 355 15.65 -5.36 -1.55
C LYS A 355 16.43 -6.65 -1.77
N ARG A 356 15.75 -7.79 -1.86
CA ARG A 356 16.36 -9.09 -2.11
C ARG A 356 16.38 -9.38 -3.61
N THR A 357 17.41 -10.10 -4.04
CA THR A 357 17.58 -10.57 -5.41
C THR A 357 17.65 -12.09 -5.45
N LEU A 358 16.91 -12.70 -6.36
CA LEU A 358 17.16 -14.06 -6.83
C LEU A 358 17.88 -13.94 -8.19
N ASP A 359 19.16 -14.31 -8.19
CA ASP A 359 19.99 -14.31 -9.39
C ASP A 359 20.59 -15.70 -9.64
N ALA A 360 20.02 -16.41 -10.62
CA ALA A 360 20.47 -17.75 -10.99
C ALA A 360 21.77 -17.77 -11.82
N ARG A 361 22.30 -16.61 -12.21
CA ARG A 361 23.60 -16.49 -12.90
C ARG A 361 24.76 -16.58 -11.92
N THR A 362 24.54 -16.18 -10.67
CA THR A 362 25.57 -16.15 -9.62
C THR A 362 25.37 -17.23 -8.54
N ALA A 363 24.16 -17.78 -8.39
CA ALA A 363 23.89 -18.88 -7.47
C ALA A 363 22.90 -19.90 -8.04
N VAL A 364 22.97 -21.16 -7.59
CA VAL A 364 21.97 -22.18 -7.90
C VAL A 364 20.96 -22.24 -6.76
N TYR A 365 19.67 -22.25 -7.09
CA TYR A 365 18.59 -22.41 -6.13
C TYR A 365 17.92 -23.75 -6.38
N LYS A 366 17.71 -24.53 -5.32
CA LYS A 366 16.86 -25.72 -5.36
C LYS A 366 15.42 -25.27 -5.33
N TRP A 367 14.58 -25.81 -6.19
CA TRP A 367 13.16 -25.54 -6.21
C TRP A 367 12.35 -26.81 -5.92
N ARG A 368 11.21 -26.64 -5.26
CA ARG A 368 10.20 -27.68 -5.03
C ARG A 368 8.82 -27.14 -5.37
N ASP A 369 8.07 -27.89 -6.18
CA ASP A 369 6.67 -27.61 -6.48
C ASP A 369 5.80 -27.84 -5.24
N ALA A 370 5.08 -26.81 -4.82
CA ALA A 370 4.20 -26.80 -3.65
C ALA A 370 3.00 -27.75 -3.80
N TRP A 371 2.67 -28.19 -5.02
CA TRP A 371 1.59 -29.13 -5.26
C TRP A 371 2.06 -30.57 -5.42
N SER A 372 2.91 -30.83 -6.41
CA SER A 372 3.34 -32.20 -6.73
C SER A 372 4.50 -32.70 -5.87
N GLY A 373 5.21 -31.79 -5.19
CA GLY A 373 6.46 -32.10 -4.49
C GLY A 373 7.65 -32.36 -5.42
N LYS A 374 7.46 -32.30 -6.75
CA LYS A 374 8.56 -32.40 -7.73
C LYS A 374 9.61 -31.35 -7.42
N ALA A 375 10.88 -31.74 -7.49
CA ALA A 375 12.00 -30.85 -7.21
C ALA A 375 12.99 -30.81 -8.37
N GLY A 376 13.81 -29.77 -8.36
CA GLY A 376 14.93 -29.57 -9.27
C GLY A 376 15.75 -28.37 -8.83
N ASP A 377 16.51 -27.76 -9.73
CA ASP A 377 17.27 -26.55 -9.44
C ASP A 377 17.32 -25.58 -10.63
N THR A 378 17.83 -24.37 -10.39
CA THR A 378 17.96 -23.30 -11.39
C THR A 378 19.19 -23.45 -12.30
N GLY A 379 19.94 -24.55 -12.17
CA GLY A 379 21.04 -24.89 -13.09
C GLY A 379 20.53 -25.37 -14.45
N ALA A 380 19.33 -25.93 -14.49
CA ALA A 380 18.61 -26.31 -15.71
C ALA A 380 17.41 -25.39 -15.95
N LYS A 381 16.93 -25.35 -17.20
CA LYS A 381 15.67 -24.64 -17.54
C LYS A 381 14.48 -25.28 -16.83
N LEU A 382 13.52 -24.46 -16.44
CA LEU A 382 12.24 -24.94 -15.94
C LEU A 382 11.33 -25.27 -17.11
N GLU A 383 11.08 -26.56 -17.30
CA GLU A 383 10.23 -27.08 -18.38
C GLU A 383 8.98 -27.76 -17.81
N ALA A 384 7.81 -27.34 -18.28
CA ALA A 384 6.53 -27.94 -17.92
C ALA A 384 5.47 -27.71 -19.00
N LYS A 385 4.41 -28.52 -18.99
CA LYS A 385 3.18 -28.25 -19.74
C LYS A 385 2.10 -27.86 -18.73
N LEU A 386 1.62 -26.62 -18.82
CA LEU A 386 0.57 -26.11 -17.95
C LEU A 386 -0.77 -26.25 -18.68
N ALA A 387 -1.78 -26.81 -18.00
CA ALA A 387 -3.15 -26.85 -18.48
C ALA A 387 -3.72 -25.42 -18.59
N PRO A 388 -4.80 -25.19 -19.36
CA PRO A 388 -5.53 -23.92 -19.31
C PRO A 388 -5.84 -23.52 -17.87
N HIS A 389 -5.66 -22.25 -17.54
CA HIS A 389 -6.04 -21.65 -16.24
C HIS A 389 -5.34 -22.27 -15.01
N SER A 390 -4.27 -23.04 -15.22
CA SER A 390 -3.49 -23.65 -14.15
C SER A 390 -2.29 -22.79 -13.72
N ALA A 391 -1.78 -23.06 -12.53
CA ALA A 391 -0.57 -22.43 -12.02
C ALA A 391 0.43 -23.45 -11.47
N LEU A 392 1.71 -23.26 -11.81
CA LEU A 392 2.84 -23.91 -11.13
C LEU A 392 3.31 -23.02 -9.98
N VAL A 393 3.55 -23.59 -8.81
CA VAL A 393 4.00 -22.85 -7.62
C VAL A 393 5.26 -23.49 -7.07
N LEU A 394 6.36 -22.77 -7.06
CA LEU A 394 7.67 -23.24 -6.63
C LEU A 394 8.11 -22.51 -5.37
N ARG A 395 8.71 -23.24 -4.44
CA ARG A 395 9.52 -22.68 -3.35
C ARG A 395 10.99 -22.91 -3.67
N LEU A 396 11.78 -21.85 -3.62
CA LEU A 396 13.19 -21.83 -3.99
C LEU A 396 14.05 -21.52 -2.77
N THR A 397 15.09 -22.32 -2.57
CA THR A 397 16.08 -22.13 -1.51
C THR A 397 17.46 -22.07 -2.15
N ALA A 398 18.29 -21.10 -1.75
CA ALA A 398 19.68 -21.05 -2.21
C ALA A 398 20.38 -22.38 -1.86
N ALA A 399 21.05 -23.00 -2.83
CA ALA A 399 21.90 -24.14 -2.54
C ALA A 399 23.07 -23.65 -1.67
N ALA A 400 23.33 -24.34 -0.56
CA ALA A 400 24.51 -24.05 0.25
C ALA A 400 25.74 -24.13 -0.67
N SER A 401 26.53 -23.05 -0.74
CA SER A 401 27.79 -23.09 -1.47
C SER A 401 28.71 -24.12 -0.79
N ASP A 402 29.23 -25.09 -1.55
CA ASP A 402 30.20 -26.10 -1.09
C ASP A 402 31.54 -25.51 -0.58
N GLY A 403 31.63 -24.18 -0.39
CA GLY A 403 32.77 -23.48 0.20
C GLY A 403 32.56 -22.95 1.63
N GLN A 404 31.40 -23.17 2.27
CA GLN A 404 31.13 -22.68 3.64
C GLN A 404 30.89 -23.78 4.70
N ALA A 405 31.14 -25.04 4.38
CA ALA A 405 31.10 -26.13 5.37
C ALA A 405 32.29 -26.11 6.37
N GLY A 406 33.30 -25.26 6.16
CA GLY A 406 34.53 -25.22 6.98
C GLY A 406 34.62 -24.12 8.04
N ARG A 407 33.65 -23.20 8.14
CA ARG A 407 33.73 -22.06 9.10
C ARG A 407 32.61 -21.98 10.13
N ALA A 408 31.55 -22.79 9.99
CA ALA A 408 30.42 -22.80 10.94
C ALA A 408 30.64 -23.69 12.19
N ALA A 409 31.67 -24.54 12.22
CA ALA A 409 31.92 -25.46 13.36
C ALA A 409 32.84 -24.86 14.46
N GLY A 410 33.41 -23.68 14.27
CA GLY A 410 34.43 -23.11 15.17
C GLY A 410 33.98 -22.01 16.12
N GLN A 411 32.74 -21.50 16.02
CA GLN A 411 32.28 -20.34 16.80
C GLN A 411 31.03 -20.60 17.66
N ALA A 412 30.55 -21.85 17.74
CA ALA A 412 29.40 -22.21 18.58
C ALA A 412 29.76 -22.62 20.03
N ALA A 413 31.02 -22.48 20.46
CA ALA A 413 31.48 -22.98 21.76
C ALA A 413 31.89 -21.92 22.80
N ALA A 414 31.74 -20.61 22.52
CA ALA A 414 32.03 -19.58 23.53
C ALA A 414 31.08 -18.40 23.36
N GLY A 415 30.12 -18.25 24.29
CA GLY A 415 29.30 -17.04 24.36
C GLY A 415 27.85 -17.20 24.80
N ALA A 416 27.45 -18.33 25.42
CA ALA A 416 26.21 -18.38 26.18
C ALA A 416 26.44 -17.75 27.57
N ALA A 417 26.42 -16.41 27.63
CA ALA A 417 26.07 -15.61 28.82
C ALA A 417 26.24 -14.11 28.52
N GLY A 418 25.13 -13.38 28.42
CA GLY A 418 25.14 -11.92 28.52
C GLY A 418 24.23 -11.20 27.52
N ALA A 419 23.43 -10.29 28.06
CA ALA A 419 22.71 -9.20 27.39
C ALA A 419 21.39 -9.55 26.69
N ALA A 420 20.32 -9.40 27.48
CA ALA A 420 19.10 -8.76 27.00
C ALA A 420 19.43 -7.35 26.47
N GLY A 421 18.79 -6.97 25.37
CA GLY A 421 18.71 -5.58 24.88
C GLY A 421 19.59 -5.25 23.68
N ALA A 422 19.01 -5.30 22.47
CA ALA A 422 19.14 -4.29 21.42
C ALA A 422 18.34 -4.73 20.18
N ALA A 423 17.29 -3.99 19.86
CA ALA A 423 16.56 -4.09 18.61
C ALA A 423 17.50 -3.77 17.43
N GLY A 424 17.51 -4.61 16.40
CA GLY A 424 18.14 -4.30 15.12
C GLY A 424 17.35 -3.19 14.42
N GLN A 425 17.86 -1.97 14.48
CA GLN A 425 17.36 -0.83 13.73
C GLN A 425 17.43 -1.11 12.22
N ALA A 426 16.36 -0.77 11.51
CA ALA A 426 16.41 -0.56 10.08
C ALA A 426 17.55 0.43 9.77
N VAL A 427 18.38 0.15 8.76
CA VAL A 427 19.30 1.18 8.27
C VAL A 427 18.43 2.29 7.71
N ALA A 428 18.27 3.36 8.48
CA ALA A 428 17.55 4.55 8.07
C ALA A 428 18.16 5.05 6.75
N LEU A 429 17.31 5.49 5.82
CA LEU A 429 17.80 6.31 4.72
C LEU A 429 18.46 7.52 5.36
N ASP A 430 19.76 7.72 5.11
CA ASP A 430 20.43 8.94 5.57
C ASP A 430 19.89 10.10 4.74
N GLY A 431 18.87 10.77 5.28
CA GLY A 431 18.22 11.91 4.65
C GLY A 431 19.18 13.06 4.36
N GLY A 432 20.30 13.16 5.09
CA GLY A 432 21.41 14.06 4.77
C GLY A 432 22.11 13.62 3.50
N ALA A 433 22.64 12.39 3.48
CA ALA A 433 23.36 11.85 2.31
C ALA A 433 22.50 11.85 1.03
N CYS A 434 21.23 11.45 1.10
CA CYS A 434 20.30 11.46 -0.04
C CYS A 434 20.01 12.87 -0.56
N SER A 435 20.01 13.88 0.32
CA SER A 435 19.77 15.28 -0.07
C SER A 435 20.98 15.92 -0.77
N VAL A 436 22.20 15.52 -0.41
CA VAL A 436 23.43 16.22 -0.86
C VAL A 436 24.24 15.45 -1.89
N THR A 437 24.04 14.14 -2.02
CA THR A 437 24.84 13.29 -2.92
C THR A 437 24.25 13.29 -4.32
N PRO A 438 24.98 13.75 -5.35
CA PRO A 438 24.54 13.62 -6.73
C PRO A 438 24.43 12.15 -7.12
N ALA A 439 23.23 11.68 -7.41
CA ALA A 439 23.00 10.34 -7.94
C ALA A 439 21.85 10.35 -8.96
N PRO A 440 21.95 9.57 -10.06
CA PRO A 440 20.80 9.41 -10.95
C PRO A 440 19.70 8.68 -10.19
N ARG A 441 18.47 8.73 -10.72
CA ARG A 441 17.35 8.04 -10.08
C ARG A 441 17.65 6.55 -9.90
N GLN A 442 17.62 6.09 -8.65
CA GLN A 442 17.85 4.69 -8.28
C GLN A 442 16.57 3.89 -8.07
N ARG A 443 15.42 4.57 -8.02
CA ARG A 443 14.12 3.99 -7.68
C ARG A 443 13.14 4.13 -8.83
N ASP A 444 12.47 3.03 -9.18
CA ASP A 444 11.30 3.06 -10.06
C ASP A 444 10.07 3.51 -9.26
N TYR A 445 9.32 4.47 -9.81
CA TYR A 445 7.99 4.83 -9.30
C TYR A 445 6.93 4.39 -10.31
N PRO A 446 5.74 3.94 -9.87
CA PRO A 446 4.67 3.53 -10.80
C PRO A 446 4.26 4.60 -11.81
N TRP A 447 4.42 5.88 -11.45
CA TRP A 447 4.12 7.05 -12.28
C TRP A 447 5.37 7.68 -12.94
N MET A 448 6.57 7.20 -12.59
CA MET A 448 7.84 7.65 -13.16
C MET A 448 8.93 6.59 -12.97
N SER A 449 9.07 5.68 -13.94
CA SER A 449 10.13 4.67 -13.95
C SER A 449 11.51 5.30 -14.15
N ARG A 450 12.58 4.57 -13.85
CA ARG A 450 13.96 4.93 -14.17
C ARG A 450 14.16 5.08 -15.67
N GLU A 451 13.52 4.23 -16.47
CA GLU A 451 13.56 4.34 -17.92
C GLU A 451 12.89 5.63 -18.40
N ARG A 452 11.69 5.96 -17.89
CA ARG A 452 11.01 7.22 -18.22
C ARG A 452 11.80 8.44 -17.74
N TRP A 453 12.35 8.37 -16.52
CA TRP A 453 13.23 9.41 -16.00
C TRP A 453 14.48 9.60 -16.87
N GLN A 454 15.11 8.50 -17.30
CA GLN A 454 16.26 8.54 -18.19
C GLN A 454 15.89 9.10 -19.57
N GLN A 455 14.71 8.77 -20.08
CA GLN A 455 14.19 9.33 -21.32
C GLN A 455 14.01 10.85 -21.20
N MET A 456 13.33 11.33 -20.15
CA MET A 456 13.14 12.76 -19.91
C MET A 456 14.47 13.49 -19.69
N PHE A 457 15.42 12.86 -18.99
CA PHE A 457 16.77 13.39 -18.88
C PHE A 457 17.47 13.48 -20.26
N ASN A 458 17.30 12.49 -21.14
CA ASN A 458 17.85 12.56 -22.49
C ASN A 458 17.15 13.64 -23.34
N GLU A 459 15.86 13.89 -23.11
CA GLU A 459 15.11 14.99 -23.73
C GLU A 459 15.68 16.36 -23.26
N ASP A 460 15.95 16.52 -21.96
CA ASP A 460 16.65 17.68 -21.39
C ASP A 460 18.04 17.86 -22.01
N VAL A 461 18.83 16.78 -22.14
CA VAL A 461 20.15 16.79 -22.78
C VAL A 461 20.06 17.26 -24.23
N ALA A 462 19.07 16.79 -24.99
CA ALA A 462 18.88 17.21 -26.38
C ALA A 462 18.54 18.71 -26.49
N VAL A 463 17.76 19.25 -25.54
CA VAL A 463 17.50 20.69 -25.43
C VAL A 463 18.77 21.45 -25.07
N ALA A 464 19.56 20.95 -24.12
CA ALA A 464 20.82 21.54 -23.71
C ALA A 464 21.85 21.58 -24.86
N ASP A 465 21.95 20.50 -25.62
CA ASP A 465 22.83 20.38 -26.79
C ASP A 465 22.44 21.35 -27.91
N LYS A 466 21.14 21.64 -28.07
CA LYS A 466 20.65 22.62 -29.03
C LYS A 466 20.96 24.06 -28.59
N GLY A 467 21.04 24.32 -27.29
CA GLY A 467 21.27 25.64 -26.74
C GLY A 467 20.10 26.61 -26.96
N GLY A 468 20.36 27.91 -26.74
CA GLY A 468 19.41 28.98 -27.06
C GLY A 468 18.20 29.08 -26.12
N VAL A 469 18.35 28.65 -24.87
CA VAL A 469 17.36 28.82 -23.79
C VAL A 469 17.64 30.13 -23.06
N ASP A 470 16.68 31.07 -23.03
CA ASP A 470 16.85 32.33 -22.27
C ASP A 470 16.26 32.24 -20.85
N LEU A 471 15.20 31.45 -20.65
CA LEU A 471 14.56 31.19 -19.36
C LEU A 471 14.49 29.68 -19.09
N LEU A 472 15.12 29.22 -18.00
CA LEU A 472 15.19 27.81 -17.65
C LEU A 472 14.44 27.53 -16.35
N PHE A 473 13.48 26.61 -16.37
CA PHE A 473 12.86 26.08 -15.16
C PHE A 473 13.58 24.81 -14.73
N VAL A 474 13.94 24.69 -13.45
CA VAL A 474 14.60 23.50 -12.88
C VAL A 474 13.87 23.08 -11.62
N GLY A 475 13.57 21.79 -11.50
CA GLY A 475 12.93 21.28 -10.30
C GLY A 475 12.46 19.84 -10.41
N ASP A 476 11.40 19.55 -9.67
CA ASP A 476 10.78 18.23 -9.53
C ASP A 476 9.43 18.15 -10.26
N SER A 477 8.49 17.34 -9.75
CA SER A 477 7.16 17.14 -10.34
C SER A 477 6.30 18.41 -10.38
N ILE A 478 6.53 19.36 -9.47
CA ILE A 478 5.84 20.66 -9.50
C ILE A 478 6.32 21.47 -10.70
N THR A 479 7.59 21.31 -11.07
CA THR A 479 8.16 21.98 -12.23
C THR A 479 7.80 21.21 -13.52
N GLU A 480 7.84 19.88 -13.51
CA GLU A 480 7.39 19.07 -14.65
C GLU A 480 5.92 19.35 -15.00
N GLY A 481 5.05 19.41 -13.98
CA GLY A 481 3.60 19.37 -14.14
C GLY A 481 2.94 20.62 -14.70
N TRP A 482 3.70 21.64 -15.11
CA TRP A 482 3.15 22.85 -15.70
C TRP A 482 2.18 22.53 -16.83
N ASN A 483 0.96 23.06 -16.75
CA ASN A 483 0.03 22.99 -17.87
C ASN A 483 0.64 23.69 -19.10
N GLN A 484 0.74 22.97 -20.21
CA GLN A 484 1.48 23.42 -21.40
C GLN A 484 0.93 24.73 -22.00
N GLU A 485 -0.39 24.93 -22.01
CA GLU A 485 -1.01 26.14 -22.54
C GLU A 485 -0.67 27.35 -21.67
N ILE A 486 -0.83 27.21 -20.35
CA ILE A 486 -0.51 28.27 -19.38
C ILE A 486 0.99 28.60 -19.43
N PHE A 487 1.84 27.58 -19.45
CA PHE A 487 3.29 27.74 -19.49
C PHE A 487 3.75 28.49 -20.75
N THR A 488 3.24 28.08 -21.91
CA THR A 488 3.56 28.73 -23.19
C THR A 488 3.04 30.16 -23.22
N ARG A 489 1.81 30.40 -22.80
CA ARG A 489 1.22 31.74 -22.77
C ARG A 489 1.97 32.69 -21.82
N SER A 490 2.40 32.19 -20.67
CA SER A 490 3.00 33.01 -19.62
C SER A 490 4.49 33.25 -19.85
N PHE A 491 5.22 32.21 -20.29
CA PHE A 491 6.69 32.23 -20.34
C PHE A 491 7.27 32.00 -21.74
N GLY A 492 6.46 31.66 -22.75
CA GLY A 492 6.96 31.29 -24.08
C GLY A 492 7.73 32.38 -24.84
N ALA A 493 7.62 33.65 -24.43
CA ALA A 493 8.33 34.77 -25.04
C ALA A 493 9.87 34.70 -24.87
N TRP A 494 10.38 33.90 -23.93
CA TRP A 494 11.80 33.86 -23.55
C TRP A 494 12.50 32.53 -23.88
N LYS A 495 12.12 31.89 -25.00
CA LYS A 495 12.71 30.60 -25.43
C LYS A 495 12.88 29.63 -24.26
N THR A 496 11.76 29.35 -23.62
CA THR A 496 11.74 28.73 -22.30
C THR A 496 11.93 27.22 -22.38
N ALA A 497 12.71 26.66 -21.45
CA ALA A 497 12.83 25.22 -21.26
C ALA A 497 12.41 24.82 -19.84
N ASN A 498 11.88 23.61 -19.70
CA ASN A 498 11.42 23.05 -18.44
C ASN A 498 12.16 21.74 -18.16
N PHE A 499 13.12 21.79 -17.23
CA PHE A 499 13.94 20.66 -16.76
C PHE A 499 13.41 20.10 -15.42
N GLY A 500 12.08 20.12 -15.25
CA GLY A 500 11.39 19.44 -14.15
C GLY A 500 11.22 17.96 -14.46
N ILE A 501 11.61 17.09 -13.52
CA ILE A 501 11.32 15.66 -13.62
C ILE A 501 10.72 15.14 -12.31
N GLY A 502 9.57 14.51 -12.43
CA GLY A 502 8.72 14.16 -11.31
C GLY A 502 9.34 13.14 -10.38
N GLY A 503 9.35 13.45 -9.09
CA GLY A 503 9.94 12.61 -8.05
C GLY A 503 11.39 12.92 -7.73
N ASP A 504 12.04 13.85 -8.44
CA ASP A 504 13.41 14.22 -8.14
C ASP A 504 13.49 14.87 -6.77
N HIS A 505 14.43 14.38 -5.96
CA HIS A 505 14.96 15.10 -4.82
C HIS A 505 16.21 15.88 -5.24
N THR A 506 16.74 16.74 -4.36
CA THR A 506 17.90 17.61 -4.67
C THR A 506 19.12 16.84 -5.18
N GLY A 507 19.38 15.63 -4.69
CA GLY A 507 20.46 14.77 -5.17
C GLY A 507 20.31 14.35 -6.64
N ASN A 508 19.09 14.11 -7.12
CA ASN A 508 18.86 13.80 -8.53
C ASN A 508 19.05 15.03 -9.42
N VAL A 509 18.54 16.19 -8.99
CA VAL A 509 18.72 17.45 -9.72
C VAL A 509 20.21 17.80 -9.82
N LEU A 510 20.97 17.66 -8.73
CA LEU A 510 22.42 17.83 -8.74
C LEU A 510 23.10 16.94 -9.78
N TRP A 511 22.71 15.67 -9.83
CA TRP A 511 23.27 14.74 -10.80
C TRP A 511 22.92 15.13 -12.24
N ARG A 512 21.66 15.52 -12.52
CA ARG A 512 21.26 15.96 -13.86
C ARG A 512 22.01 17.20 -14.30
N LEU A 513 22.20 18.18 -13.42
CA LEU A 513 23.01 19.36 -13.73
C LEU A 513 24.49 19.03 -14.00
N GLN A 514 25.02 17.96 -13.42
CA GLN A 514 26.40 17.53 -13.60
C GLN A 514 26.61 16.66 -14.85
N ASN A 515 25.57 15.94 -15.29
CA ASN A 515 25.68 14.93 -16.35
C ASN A 515 24.84 15.25 -17.59
N GLY A 516 23.97 16.25 -17.53
CA GLY A 516 22.95 16.57 -18.55
C GLY A 516 23.36 17.63 -19.57
N HIS A 517 24.66 17.86 -19.76
CA HIS A 517 25.21 18.93 -20.61
C HIS A 517 24.68 20.33 -20.27
N ALA A 518 24.26 20.55 -19.02
CA ALA A 518 23.69 21.81 -18.57
C ALA A 518 24.67 22.98 -18.78
N ASP A 519 25.98 22.72 -18.75
CA ASP A 519 27.06 23.68 -19.03
C ASP A 519 27.00 24.31 -20.44
N LYS A 520 26.29 23.68 -21.39
CA LYS A 520 26.08 24.22 -22.74
C LYS A 520 25.00 25.30 -22.83
N LEU A 521 24.20 25.46 -21.79
CA LEU A 521 23.17 26.50 -21.71
C LEU A 521 23.74 27.79 -21.12
N HIS A 522 23.14 28.93 -21.49
CA HIS A 522 23.45 30.24 -20.91
C HIS A 522 22.16 31.04 -20.67
N PRO A 523 21.24 30.53 -19.82
CA PRO A 523 19.98 31.21 -19.57
C PRO A 523 20.21 32.55 -18.87
N LYS A 524 19.37 33.54 -19.13
CA LYS A 524 19.39 34.82 -18.39
C LYS A 524 18.81 34.65 -16.99
N LEU A 525 17.80 33.79 -16.86
CA LEU A 525 17.12 33.47 -15.62
C LEU A 525 16.91 31.97 -15.46
N VAL A 526 17.17 31.47 -14.27
CA VAL A 526 16.72 30.16 -13.80
C VAL A 526 15.60 30.32 -12.77
N VAL A 527 14.48 29.65 -12.96
CA VAL A 527 13.44 29.50 -11.94
C VAL A 527 13.61 28.16 -11.26
N LEU A 528 13.89 28.16 -9.95
CA LEU A 528 14.16 26.96 -9.17
C LEU A 528 13.06 26.73 -8.14
N THR A 529 12.42 25.55 -8.20
CA THR A 529 11.53 25.04 -7.14
C THR A 529 11.90 23.59 -6.86
N ILE A 530 12.54 23.32 -5.70
CA ILE A 530 12.99 21.98 -5.35
C ILE A 530 13.07 21.80 -3.83
N GLY A 531 12.87 20.57 -3.35
CA GLY A 531 13.15 20.18 -1.97
C GLY A 531 11.99 19.47 -1.25
N VAL A 532 10.76 19.56 -1.78
CA VAL A 532 9.59 18.92 -1.16
C VAL A 532 9.72 17.38 -1.15
N ASN A 533 10.28 16.84 -2.22
CA ASN A 533 10.51 15.41 -2.41
C ASN A 533 11.55 14.82 -1.47
N ASN A 534 12.44 15.63 -0.89
CA ASN A 534 13.39 15.17 0.11
C ASN A 534 12.67 14.64 1.38
N PHE A 535 11.49 15.17 1.70
CA PHE A 535 10.71 14.65 2.83
C PHE A 535 10.14 13.26 2.55
N GLY A 536 9.66 13.00 1.33
CA GLY A 536 9.00 11.75 0.96
C GLY A 536 9.94 10.65 0.46
N PHE A 537 11.06 11.01 -0.16
CA PHE A 537 11.97 10.06 -0.82
C PHE A 537 13.35 9.94 -0.16
N CYS A 538 13.76 10.93 0.63
CA CYS A 538 14.98 10.86 1.44
C CYS A 538 14.72 10.72 2.94
N ASP A 539 13.47 10.84 3.40
CA ASP A 539 13.13 10.99 4.83
C ASP A 539 13.93 12.11 5.52
N ALA A 540 14.16 13.20 4.79
CA ALA A 540 14.98 14.31 5.26
C ALA A 540 14.24 15.17 6.29
N THR A 541 14.99 15.70 7.25
CA THR A 541 14.60 16.87 8.05
C THR A 541 14.63 18.14 7.17
N PRO A 542 13.95 19.24 7.57
CA PRO A 542 14.07 20.53 6.89
C PRO A 542 15.51 20.99 6.69
N GLU A 543 16.40 20.77 7.66
CA GLU A 543 17.81 21.15 7.61
C GLU A 543 18.61 20.31 6.59
N GLN A 544 18.30 19.01 6.48
CA GLN A 544 18.91 18.12 5.49
C GLN A 544 18.42 18.45 4.08
N ALA A 545 17.11 18.67 3.90
CA ALA A 545 16.56 19.12 2.62
C ALA A 545 17.17 20.47 2.19
N PHE A 546 17.28 21.42 3.13
CA PHE A 546 17.92 22.71 2.91
C PHE A 546 19.37 22.58 2.45
N SER A 547 20.13 21.65 3.04
CA SER A 547 21.52 21.36 2.63
C SER A 547 21.59 20.96 1.15
N GLY A 548 20.63 20.16 0.68
CA GLY A 548 20.48 19.81 -0.72
C GLY A 548 20.12 21.00 -1.61
N VAL A 549 19.12 21.81 -1.22
CA VAL A 549 18.70 23.01 -1.97
C VAL A 549 19.87 23.98 -2.13
N LYS A 550 20.63 24.21 -1.06
CA LYS A 550 21.83 25.05 -1.06
C LYS A 550 22.87 24.57 -2.07
N LEU A 551 23.08 23.26 -2.18
CA LEU A 551 24.00 22.70 -3.16
C LEU A 551 23.49 22.83 -4.59
N VAL A 552 22.18 22.68 -4.83
CA VAL A 552 21.60 22.91 -6.17
C VAL A 552 21.82 24.36 -6.61
N VAL A 553 21.55 25.33 -5.72
CA VAL A 553 21.82 26.75 -5.98
C VAL A 553 23.31 26.99 -6.27
N ALA A 554 24.20 26.42 -5.46
CA ALA A 554 25.64 26.55 -5.67
C ALA A 554 26.09 25.95 -7.02
N GLN A 555 25.53 24.80 -7.42
CA GLN A 555 25.82 24.16 -8.70
C GLN A 555 25.33 25.02 -9.87
N LEU A 556 24.13 25.59 -9.79
CA LEU A 556 23.61 26.51 -10.81
C LEU A 556 24.45 27.78 -10.94
N ARG A 557 24.88 28.37 -9.81
CA ARG A 557 25.79 29.53 -9.80
C ARG A 557 27.17 29.20 -10.40
N LYS A 558 27.64 27.96 -10.22
CA LYS A 558 28.88 27.47 -10.83
C LYS A 558 28.74 27.29 -12.34
N LEU A 559 27.64 26.70 -12.80
CA LEU A 559 27.36 26.50 -14.23
C LEU A 559 27.13 27.84 -14.93
N TYR A 560 26.43 28.76 -14.28
CA TYR A 560 25.99 30.02 -14.87
C TYR A 560 26.31 31.24 -13.98
N PRO A 561 27.56 31.74 -14.00
CA PRO A 561 27.99 32.84 -13.14
C PRO A 561 27.23 34.16 -13.36
N ASP A 562 26.76 34.42 -14.56
CA ASP A 562 26.08 35.68 -14.93
C ASP A 562 24.55 35.57 -14.87
N THR A 563 24.02 34.37 -14.61
CA THR A 563 22.59 34.10 -14.56
C THR A 563 21.97 34.44 -13.22
N ARG A 564 20.77 35.00 -13.25
CA ARG A 564 19.95 35.25 -12.06
C ARG A 564 19.14 34.00 -11.74
N ILE A 565 18.95 33.69 -10.46
CA ILE A 565 18.13 32.57 -9.99
C ILE A 565 16.94 33.15 -9.24
N LEU A 566 15.73 32.95 -9.76
CA LEU A 566 14.49 33.13 -9.02
C LEU A 566 14.24 31.85 -8.23
N LEU A 567 14.56 31.90 -6.93
CA LEU A 567 14.40 30.79 -6.00
C LEU A 567 13.02 30.86 -5.37
N ASN A 568 12.12 29.98 -5.79
CA ASN A 568 10.79 29.94 -5.22
C ASN A 568 10.84 29.26 -3.85
N ALA A 569 10.05 29.78 -2.92
CA ALA A 569 9.60 28.99 -1.77
C ALA A 569 8.96 27.69 -2.26
N ILE A 570 9.18 26.62 -1.49
CA ILE A 570 8.48 25.37 -1.73
C ILE A 570 6.99 25.65 -1.52
N LEU A 571 6.15 25.30 -2.51
CA LEU A 571 4.71 25.53 -2.44
C LEU A 571 4.10 24.80 -1.24
N PRO A 572 2.99 25.30 -0.69
CA PRO A 572 2.40 24.68 0.49
C PRO A 572 1.94 23.25 0.21
N TYR A 573 2.28 22.31 1.11
CA TYR A 573 1.99 20.88 0.99
C TYR A 573 1.08 20.42 2.14
N GLY A 574 0.06 19.61 1.84
CA GLY A 574 -0.95 19.11 2.77
C GLY A 574 -2.11 20.09 2.94
N GLN A 575 -3.35 19.61 3.01
CA GLN A 575 -4.55 20.45 2.91
C GLN A 575 -4.62 21.56 3.97
N SER A 576 -4.43 21.20 5.24
CA SER A 576 -4.62 22.10 6.37
C SER A 576 -3.28 22.64 6.89
N PRO A 577 -3.28 23.84 7.51
CA PRO A 577 -2.10 24.43 8.13
C PRO A 577 -1.50 23.57 9.25
N GLN A 578 -2.28 22.67 9.85
CA GLN A 578 -1.84 21.75 10.91
C GLN A 578 -1.16 20.49 10.37
N SER A 579 -1.21 20.22 9.06
CA SER A 579 -0.62 18.99 8.51
C SER A 579 0.89 18.92 8.76
N PRO A 580 1.46 17.74 9.10
CA PRO A 580 2.89 17.59 9.33
C PRO A 580 3.75 18.04 8.13
N GLN A 581 3.26 17.77 6.91
CA GLN A 581 3.85 18.20 5.65
C GLN A 581 3.93 19.72 5.56
N ARG A 582 2.85 20.42 5.94
CA ARG A 582 2.82 21.88 5.94
C ARG A 582 3.85 22.46 6.90
N GLN A 583 3.96 21.88 8.09
CA GLN A 583 4.93 22.33 9.09
C GLN A 583 6.38 22.15 8.61
N LYS A 584 6.68 21.01 7.96
CA LYS A 584 8.00 20.77 7.34
C LYS A 584 8.33 21.77 6.23
N VAL A 585 7.38 22.07 5.34
CA VAL A 585 7.55 23.08 4.28
C VAL A 585 7.77 24.47 4.87
N VAL A 586 7.00 24.87 5.87
CA VAL A 586 7.17 26.17 6.55
C VAL A 586 8.55 26.27 7.19
N ALA A 587 9.03 25.21 7.83
CA ALA A 587 10.37 25.17 8.43
C ALA A 587 11.47 25.27 7.36
N LEU A 588 11.36 24.52 6.26
CA LEU A 588 12.31 24.56 5.15
C LEU A 588 12.34 25.94 4.49
N ASN A 589 11.18 26.55 4.21
CA ASN A 589 11.09 27.86 3.56
C ASN A 589 11.77 28.97 4.39
N ARG A 590 11.72 28.90 5.72
CA ARG A 590 12.49 29.82 6.59
C ARG A 590 14.00 29.73 6.36
N LEU A 591 14.52 28.52 6.12
CA LEU A 591 15.94 28.30 5.83
C LEU A 591 16.28 28.73 4.39
N VAL A 592 15.46 28.34 3.42
CA VAL A 592 15.64 28.63 1.98
C VAL A 592 15.63 30.14 1.71
N ALA A 593 14.80 30.91 2.41
CA ALA A 593 14.79 32.37 2.34
C ALA A 593 16.17 33.01 2.64
N GLY A 594 16.99 32.34 3.46
CA GLY A 594 18.35 32.78 3.78
C GLY A 594 19.36 32.65 2.63
N LEU A 595 19.00 32.03 1.50
CA LEU A 595 19.83 31.97 0.29
C LEU A 595 19.66 33.20 -0.60
N ASN A 596 18.71 34.09 -0.30
CA ASN A 596 18.53 35.35 -1.02
C ASN A 596 19.72 36.29 -0.80
N ASP A 597 20.43 36.64 -1.87
CA ASP A 597 21.53 37.61 -1.84
C ASP A 597 21.16 38.95 -2.50
N GLY A 598 20.00 39.02 -3.18
CA GLY A 598 19.51 40.21 -3.86
C GLY A 598 20.34 40.66 -5.07
N GLN A 599 21.29 39.83 -5.52
CA GLN A 599 22.16 40.10 -6.65
C GLN A 599 22.08 39.00 -7.70
N HIS A 600 22.23 37.74 -7.27
CA HIS A 600 22.24 36.57 -8.12
C HIS A 600 21.14 35.58 -7.77
N VAL A 601 20.72 35.52 -6.50
CA VAL A 601 19.63 34.67 -6.00
C VAL A 601 18.55 35.56 -5.39
N PHE A 602 17.36 35.48 -5.97
CA PHE A 602 16.17 36.24 -5.59
C PHE A 602 15.12 35.27 -5.05
N TYR A 603 14.88 35.29 -3.74
CA TYR A 603 13.87 34.43 -3.11
C TYR A 603 12.48 35.07 -3.20
N GLN A 604 11.48 34.29 -3.59
CA GLN A 604 10.07 34.71 -3.54
C GLN A 604 9.17 33.61 -2.98
N ASP A 605 8.23 33.99 -2.09
CA ASP A 605 7.21 33.10 -1.55
C ASP A 605 5.83 33.44 -2.10
N TYR A 606 5.37 32.64 -3.06
CA TYR A 606 4.03 32.76 -3.65
C TYR A 606 3.00 31.88 -2.95
N GLY A 607 3.38 31.15 -1.90
CA GLY A 607 2.56 30.10 -1.29
C GLY A 607 1.22 30.61 -0.74
N LEU A 608 1.14 31.86 -0.29
CA LEU A 608 -0.10 32.45 0.22
C LEU A 608 -1.21 32.53 -0.84
N HIS A 609 -0.87 32.62 -2.14
CA HIS A 609 -1.87 32.66 -3.22
C HIS A 609 -2.63 31.34 -3.39
N PHE A 610 -2.14 30.26 -2.79
CA PHE A 610 -2.77 28.94 -2.83
C PHE A 610 -3.70 28.68 -1.64
N LEU A 611 -3.71 29.59 -0.65
CA LEU A 611 -4.42 29.40 0.61
C LEU A 611 -5.73 30.17 0.64
N GLN A 612 -6.75 29.57 1.23
CA GLN A 612 -7.98 30.23 1.63
C GLN A 612 -7.76 31.10 2.87
N SER A 613 -8.73 31.93 3.21
CA SER A 613 -8.66 32.82 4.38
C SER A 613 -8.53 32.08 5.72
N ASN A 614 -8.98 30.83 5.79
CA ASN A 614 -8.81 29.96 6.96
C ASN A 614 -7.43 29.24 7.00
N GLY A 615 -6.59 29.43 5.97
CA GLY A 615 -5.28 28.81 5.83
C GLY A 615 -5.27 27.46 5.11
N ASP A 616 -6.43 26.87 4.79
CA ASP A 616 -6.54 25.61 4.05
C ASP A 616 -6.29 25.81 2.55
N MET A 617 -5.93 24.72 1.86
CA MET A 617 -5.90 24.65 0.40
C MET A 617 -7.18 24.01 -0.17
N SER A 618 -7.62 24.52 -1.32
CA SER A 618 -8.68 23.88 -2.12
C SER A 618 -8.10 22.83 -3.05
N ALA A 619 -8.79 21.68 -3.20
CA ALA A 619 -8.50 20.69 -4.23
C ALA A 619 -8.67 21.27 -5.65
N GLU A 620 -9.44 22.35 -5.82
CA GLU A 620 -9.54 23.04 -7.11
C GLU A 620 -8.23 23.74 -7.52
N VAL A 621 -7.39 24.12 -6.56
CA VAL A 621 -6.14 24.84 -6.79
C VAL A 621 -4.94 23.89 -6.70
N MET A 622 -4.96 22.94 -5.75
CA MET A 622 -3.94 21.91 -5.55
C MET A 622 -4.60 20.54 -5.52
N GLY A 623 -4.57 19.80 -6.64
CA GLY A 623 -5.43 18.64 -6.90
C GLY A 623 -5.31 17.50 -5.88
N ASP A 624 -4.08 17.27 -5.42
CA ASP A 624 -3.73 16.30 -4.37
C ASP A 624 -3.11 16.99 -3.14
N PHE A 625 -3.32 18.31 -3.02
CA PHE A 625 -2.71 19.17 -2.02
C PHE A 625 -1.17 19.22 -2.05
N LEU A 626 -0.54 18.84 -3.17
CA LEU A 626 0.89 18.98 -3.44
C LEU A 626 1.14 19.61 -4.83
N HIS A 627 0.45 19.12 -5.86
CA HIS A 627 0.58 19.55 -7.25
C HIS A 627 -0.53 20.54 -7.62
N PRO A 628 -0.18 21.69 -8.22
CA PRO A 628 -1.18 22.63 -8.71
C PRO A 628 -2.07 22.00 -9.79
N THR A 629 -3.36 22.31 -9.77
CA THR A 629 -4.23 22.07 -10.94
C THR A 629 -3.93 23.12 -12.03
N ALA A 630 -4.59 23.05 -13.19
CA ALA A 630 -4.51 24.14 -14.17
C ALA A 630 -4.84 25.52 -13.57
N LYS A 631 -5.84 25.59 -12.67
CA LYS A 631 -6.18 26.83 -11.94
C LYS A 631 -5.04 27.26 -11.01
N GLY A 632 -4.42 26.32 -10.29
CA GLY A 632 -3.27 26.60 -9.45
C GLY A 632 -2.05 27.09 -10.24
N TYR A 633 -1.74 26.47 -11.37
CA TYR A 633 -0.66 26.93 -12.25
C TYR A 633 -0.92 28.32 -12.83
N GLN A 634 -2.17 28.66 -13.15
CA GLN A 634 -2.51 30.03 -13.59
C GLN A 634 -2.25 31.05 -12.47
N ILE A 635 -2.73 30.77 -11.26
CA ILE A 635 -2.48 31.62 -10.07
C ILE A 635 -0.98 31.82 -9.85
N TRP A 636 -0.21 30.74 -9.93
CA TRP A 636 1.23 30.81 -9.73
C TRP A 636 1.92 31.62 -10.81
N ALA A 637 1.56 31.40 -12.08
CA ALA A 637 2.12 32.16 -13.19
C ALA A 637 1.83 33.65 -13.03
N ASP A 638 0.59 34.03 -12.72
CA ASP A 638 0.20 35.44 -12.55
C ASP A 638 0.97 36.12 -11.41
N ALA A 639 1.20 35.40 -10.30
CA ALA A 639 1.97 35.91 -9.18
C ALA A 639 3.47 36.05 -9.51
N MET A 640 4.03 35.10 -10.27
CA MET A 640 5.47 35.02 -10.55
C MET A 640 5.92 35.86 -11.77
N LEU A 641 5.02 36.13 -12.71
CA LEU A 641 5.34 36.79 -13.98
C LEU A 641 5.95 38.20 -13.84
N PRO A 642 5.53 39.05 -12.88
CA PRO A 642 6.18 40.35 -12.65
C PRO A 642 7.66 40.21 -12.28
N ASP A 643 8.00 39.26 -11.41
CA ASP A 643 9.38 38.99 -10.99
C ASP A 643 10.20 38.42 -12.15
N VAL A 644 9.65 37.49 -12.92
CA VAL A 644 10.31 36.95 -14.12
C VAL A 644 10.62 38.06 -15.11
N ARG A 645 9.66 38.96 -15.43
CA ARG A 645 9.90 40.08 -16.35
C ARG A 645 11.04 40.97 -15.87
N LYS A 646 10.99 41.39 -14.61
CA LYS A 646 12.02 42.22 -13.99
C LYS A 646 13.40 41.56 -14.03
N LEU A 647 13.47 40.25 -13.79
CA LEU A 647 14.72 39.50 -13.77
C LEU A 647 15.21 39.07 -15.16
N MET A 648 14.41 39.23 -16.21
CA MET A 648 14.80 38.96 -17.60
C MET A 648 15.33 40.21 -18.33
N GLU A 649 15.05 41.40 -17.80
CA GLU A 649 15.57 42.70 -18.24
C GLU A 649 17.03 42.91 -17.84
#